data_AF-A0A2Z4WFT7-F1
#
_entry.id   AF-A0A2Z4WFT7-F1
#
_cell.length_a   1.000
_cell.length_b   1.000
_cell.length_c   1.000
_cell.angle_alpha   90.00
_cell.angle_beta   90.00
_cell.angle_gamma   90.00
#
_symmetry.space_group_name_H-M   'P 1'
#
loop_
_entity.id
_entity.type
_entity.pdbx_description
1 polymer ?
#
loop_
_entity_poly.entity_id
_entity_poly.type
_entity_poly.pdbx_seq_one_letter_code
_entity_poly.pdbx_strand_id
1 'polypeptide(L)'
;MEDSKKENKNRFGLSDIQKAYYLGKNKNFIFGGTSAQITYAFLTELDPKKFELALNQVIKHQPMMRAIILNSETQEILEQVPYYKIKIQQYTNLNVKEEKKIFERSYKEACEKTFISNKWPLFAFEYLVLNEQKYLLVSFDLLIADGSSLMILAKEITQLYSSNGQFKLPVLNKTYIDYIQEHLFGNKQKKKYERDKKYWISKIPFIPDAPELPKQMKNKNIKQWHMRREILCIKSTTWGKIKENIKGQNISKTALVLTAYAKVLRYWSSNKEFTINVTVTERSKYKMENIIGDFTQTLLLPVYKKCCESEKFIDDVKGIMKGFMNSYLHSEFHGVEVIRELSAYRGTPIIMPVVFTSMLFKDDSLYSSINKLGKIVKSISRTPQVILDCQVEENNGMLQITFDYLDHEIKPDIIKKMSNQMKKILIQSSESLENYIEVPIDEKEIIKWQNFNNTKENYKDKNLLDLFYESVDSHPNKKAITFIDKHLTYKELDMLSNKVAKTLDNEDIGYGDFIGVETQRDISTIVNILGILKTGAAYIPINKMFPEKRKLFIIEKCNIKKTLKPFELSTEILNKNYSFPKKNIPIDITAYVIFTSGSTGDPKGVSVTHAAAMNTILSINKINQINLNDKTIGISSFAFDLSVYDIFGTLNAGAELIIANEMNNPEKLIEILKKQNITIWNSVPSVFAMLLPLINTESKIQSVRSIMMSGDWIPLSLPEQLNSVFPNAKLYSLGGATEASIWSIYYPIDKVKDNWRSVPYGYPLPNQRIYVLDKNEELCPTSVKGEICIGGIGVAEGYINDKDRTNKSFVYNSKLGRIYHTGDYGIMEPEGYISILGRMDDQIKIRGYRIEKGDIESCAEKYPKVNKAVVKVNKSKTSIVLFVEASDIDKIDFQNKLKEQLPEYMLPAEIIFMKTFPITSNGKIDKTQLKAPEKKVDTQKKPKTEMEQYLYELWCKILERNVISTDENFISAGGDSLKAAQLISTLQKEGHSITIADLYQHNTIETAAILLTKKNKELSKYDDHGII
;
A
#
# COMPACT_ATOMS: atom_id res chain seq x y z
N MET A 1 8.79 10.32 -63.88
CA MET A 1 8.53 10.15 -62.43
C MET A 1 7.02 9.97 -62.22
N GLU A 2 6.45 8.90 -62.75
CA GLU A 2 5.00 8.62 -62.71
C GLU A 2 4.73 7.12 -62.49
N ASP A 3 5.59 6.44 -61.72
CA ASP A 3 5.48 5.01 -61.42
C ASP A 3 5.63 4.73 -59.92
N SER A 4 4.71 5.24 -59.08
CA SER A 4 4.57 4.73 -57.71
C SER A 4 3.25 5.15 -57.05
N LYS A 5 2.12 4.55 -57.43
CA LYS A 5 0.88 4.52 -56.61
C LYS A 5 -0.10 3.45 -57.09
N LYS A 6 0.35 2.20 -57.23
CA LYS A 6 -0.57 1.06 -57.10
C LYS A 6 -0.77 0.84 -55.60
N GLU A 7 -1.87 1.35 -55.04
CA GLU A 7 -2.31 0.95 -53.70
C GLU A 7 -2.46 -0.58 -53.70
N ASN A 8 -1.64 -1.26 -52.89
CA ASN A 8 -1.70 -2.71 -52.72
C ASN A 8 -3.03 -3.06 -52.04
N LYS A 9 -4.03 -3.55 -52.79
CA LYS A 9 -5.39 -3.87 -52.31
C LYS A 9 -5.43 -4.86 -51.13
N ASN A 10 -4.31 -5.55 -50.85
CA ASN A 10 -4.19 -6.52 -49.78
C ASN A 10 -3.66 -5.92 -48.45
N ARG A 11 -3.29 -4.63 -48.41
CA ARG A 11 -2.81 -3.93 -47.21
C ARG A 11 -3.87 -2.96 -46.68
N PHE A 12 -4.15 -3.03 -45.37
CA PHE A 12 -5.19 -2.23 -44.71
C PHE A 12 -4.86 -1.98 -43.23
N GLY A 13 -5.57 -1.06 -42.58
CA GLY A 13 -5.32 -0.69 -41.19
C GLY A 13 -5.71 -1.77 -40.19
N LEU A 14 -5.14 -1.69 -38.98
CA LEU A 14 -5.60 -2.46 -37.82
C LEU A 14 -6.86 -1.82 -37.21
N SER A 15 -7.76 -2.65 -36.69
CA SER A 15 -8.81 -2.21 -35.77
C SER A 15 -8.20 -1.72 -34.44
N ASP A 16 -8.94 -0.96 -33.65
CA ASP A 16 -8.40 -0.41 -32.39
C ASP A 16 -8.07 -1.49 -31.36
N ILE A 17 -8.79 -2.61 -31.37
CA ILE A 17 -8.47 -3.76 -30.51
C ILE A 17 -7.20 -4.47 -31.00
N GLN A 18 -7.02 -4.64 -32.31
CA GLN A 18 -5.79 -5.19 -32.88
C GLN A 18 -4.58 -4.30 -32.56
N LYS A 19 -4.74 -2.96 -32.60
CA LYS A 19 -3.70 -2.02 -32.14
C LYS A 19 -3.36 -2.23 -30.67
N ALA A 20 -4.36 -2.40 -29.80
CA ALA A 20 -4.14 -2.68 -28.38
C ALA A 20 -3.36 -3.99 -28.16
N TYR A 21 -3.72 -5.07 -28.88
CA TYR A 21 -2.99 -6.33 -28.84
C TYR A 21 -1.55 -6.19 -29.34
N TYR A 22 -1.35 -5.46 -30.45
CA TYR A 22 -0.02 -5.21 -31.01
C TYR A 22 0.87 -4.41 -30.07
N LEU A 23 0.35 -3.31 -29.49
CA LEU A 23 1.07 -2.50 -28.51
C LEU A 23 1.39 -3.28 -27.23
N GLY A 24 0.49 -4.18 -26.80
CA GLY A 24 0.69 -5.06 -25.65
C GLY A 24 1.91 -5.98 -25.75
N LYS A 25 2.44 -6.22 -26.96
CA LYS A 25 3.69 -6.98 -27.15
C LYS A 25 4.94 -6.21 -26.73
N ASN A 26 4.85 -4.89 -26.51
CA ASN A 26 5.98 -4.09 -26.05
C ASN A 26 6.18 -4.27 -24.53
N LYS A 27 7.42 -4.63 -24.15
CA LYS A 27 7.82 -4.90 -22.75
C LYS A 27 7.76 -3.67 -21.84
N ASN A 28 7.69 -2.47 -22.41
CA ASN A 28 7.63 -1.22 -21.65
C ASN A 28 6.23 -0.93 -21.08
N PHE A 29 5.19 -1.65 -21.52
CA PHE A 29 3.85 -1.54 -20.93
C PHE A 29 3.73 -2.39 -19.67
N ILE A 30 2.93 -1.90 -18.71
CA ILE A 30 2.53 -2.65 -17.52
C ILE A 30 1.78 -3.91 -17.98
N PHE A 31 2.22 -5.10 -17.57
CA PHE A 31 1.71 -6.39 -18.07
C PHE A 31 1.89 -6.62 -19.58
N GLY A 32 2.87 -5.94 -20.19
CA GLY A 32 3.22 -6.09 -21.60
C GLY A 32 4.27 -7.18 -21.87
N GLY A 33 4.70 -7.29 -23.13
CA GLY A 33 5.74 -8.23 -23.55
C GLY A 33 5.22 -9.62 -23.92
N THR A 34 3.91 -9.78 -24.15
CA THR A 34 3.27 -11.05 -24.52
C THR A 34 2.35 -10.88 -25.72
N SER A 35 2.15 -11.94 -26.51
CA SER A 35 1.06 -11.98 -27.52
C SER A 35 -0.31 -12.11 -26.85
N ALA A 36 -1.32 -11.45 -27.42
CA ALA A 36 -2.72 -11.80 -27.21
C ALA A 36 -2.96 -13.14 -27.90
N GLN A 37 -3.23 -14.19 -27.14
CA GLN A 37 -3.24 -15.55 -27.64
C GLN A 37 -4.25 -16.41 -26.91
N ILE A 38 -4.83 -17.36 -27.64
CA ILE A 38 -5.58 -18.47 -27.06
C ILE A 38 -4.91 -19.78 -27.48
N THR A 39 -4.77 -20.70 -26.52
CA THR A 39 -4.23 -22.04 -26.73
C THR A 39 -5.23 -23.09 -26.27
N TYR A 40 -5.42 -24.13 -27.08
CA TYR A 40 -6.21 -25.32 -26.78
C TYR A 40 -5.35 -26.57 -26.90
N ALA A 41 -5.62 -27.55 -26.04
CA ALA A 41 -5.14 -28.91 -26.17
C ALA A 41 -6.35 -29.84 -26.30
N PHE A 42 -6.41 -30.57 -27.41
CA PHE A 42 -7.44 -31.55 -27.69
C PHE A 42 -6.84 -32.96 -27.59
N LEU A 43 -7.46 -33.86 -26.82
CA LEU A 43 -7.26 -35.29 -26.98
C LEU A 43 -8.06 -35.74 -28.21
N THR A 44 -7.37 -36.26 -29.23
CA THR A 44 -7.94 -36.45 -30.56
C THR A 44 -7.57 -37.80 -31.17
N GLU A 45 -8.43 -38.29 -32.06
CA GLU A 45 -8.18 -39.48 -32.89
C GLU A 45 -7.88 -39.13 -34.35
N LEU A 46 -7.82 -37.84 -34.68
CA LEU A 46 -7.62 -37.37 -36.05
C LEU A 46 -6.22 -37.73 -36.56
N ASP A 47 -6.16 -38.24 -37.80
CA ASP A 47 -4.92 -38.55 -38.49
C ASP A 47 -4.17 -37.25 -38.86
N PRO A 48 -2.89 -37.09 -38.44
CA PRO A 48 -2.14 -35.86 -38.67
C PRO A 48 -2.01 -35.48 -40.16
N LYS A 49 -1.87 -36.45 -41.07
CA LYS A 49 -1.66 -36.17 -42.51
C LYS A 49 -2.94 -35.69 -43.17
N LYS A 50 -4.06 -36.37 -42.91
CA LYS A 50 -5.39 -35.92 -43.39
C LYS A 50 -5.76 -34.56 -42.82
N PHE A 51 -5.45 -34.33 -41.54
CA PHE A 51 -5.68 -33.04 -40.89
C PHE A 51 -4.82 -31.93 -41.52
N GLU A 52 -3.53 -32.19 -41.79
CA GLU A 52 -2.63 -31.26 -42.48
C GLU A 52 -3.15 -30.86 -43.87
N LEU A 53 -3.66 -31.82 -44.65
CA LEU A 53 -4.25 -31.56 -45.96
C LEU A 53 -5.49 -30.64 -45.85
N ALA A 54 -6.41 -30.96 -44.94
CA ALA A 54 -7.61 -30.16 -44.70
C ALA A 54 -7.27 -28.74 -44.23
N LEU A 55 -6.32 -28.59 -43.30
CA LEU A 55 -5.86 -27.31 -42.79
C LEU A 55 -5.28 -26.42 -43.91
N ASN A 56 -4.46 -26.96 -44.80
CA ASN A 56 -3.87 -26.18 -45.89
C ASN A 56 -4.94 -25.67 -46.88
N GLN A 57 -6.02 -26.42 -47.10
CA GLN A 57 -7.15 -25.94 -47.90
C GLN A 57 -7.89 -24.79 -47.19
N VAL A 58 -8.09 -24.87 -45.87
CA VAL A 58 -8.67 -23.77 -45.09
C VAL A 58 -7.77 -22.53 -45.10
N ILE A 59 -6.44 -22.69 -44.96
CA ILE A 59 -5.47 -21.58 -45.05
C ILE A 59 -5.57 -20.86 -46.41
N LYS A 60 -5.80 -21.62 -47.50
CA LYS A 60 -6.03 -21.04 -48.83
C LYS A 60 -7.40 -20.36 -48.94
N HIS A 61 -8.43 -20.95 -48.32
CA HIS A 61 -9.79 -20.45 -48.38
C HIS A 61 -9.99 -19.14 -47.59
N GLN A 62 -9.49 -19.09 -46.35
CA GLN A 62 -9.72 -18.00 -45.39
C GLN A 62 -8.58 -16.97 -45.43
N PRO A 63 -8.79 -15.73 -45.93
CA PRO A 63 -7.70 -14.76 -46.15
C PRO A 63 -6.88 -14.41 -44.90
N MET A 64 -7.54 -14.23 -43.74
CA MET A 64 -6.84 -13.86 -42.50
C MET A 64 -5.87 -14.94 -41.99
N MET A 65 -6.00 -16.19 -42.44
CA MET A 65 -5.01 -17.24 -42.16
C MET A 65 -3.67 -16.99 -42.89
N ARG A 66 -3.59 -16.01 -43.79
CA ARG A 66 -2.38 -15.60 -44.50
C ARG A 66 -1.93 -14.18 -44.11
N ALA A 67 -2.51 -13.62 -43.06
CA ALA A 67 -2.21 -12.26 -42.63
C ALA A 67 -0.87 -12.16 -41.88
N ILE A 68 -0.19 -11.04 -42.06
CA ILE A 68 0.92 -10.56 -41.23
C ILE A 68 0.64 -9.12 -40.77
N ILE A 69 1.22 -8.74 -39.64
CA ILE A 69 1.08 -7.39 -39.07
C ILE A 69 2.42 -6.66 -39.18
N LEU A 70 2.38 -5.45 -39.74
CA LEU A 70 3.54 -4.62 -40.05
C LEU A 70 3.75 -3.56 -38.96
N ASN A 71 4.97 -3.03 -38.88
CA ASN A 71 5.33 -2.02 -37.88
C ASN A 71 4.62 -0.67 -38.06
N SER A 72 4.00 -0.44 -39.22
CA SER A 72 3.21 0.75 -39.54
C SER A 72 1.76 0.71 -39.01
N GLU A 73 1.44 -0.15 -38.05
CA GLU A 73 0.06 -0.40 -37.57
C GLU A 73 -0.92 -0.77 -38.69
N THR A 74 -0.41 -1.46 -39.70
CA THR A 74 -1.18 -2.01 -40.82
C THR A 74 -0.99 -3.52 -40.89
N GLN A 75 -1.93 -4.21 -41.54
CA GLN A 75 -1.86 -5.64 -41.82
C GLN A 75 -1.91 -5.90 -43.32
N GLU A 76 -1.35 -7.03 -43.73
CA GLU A 76 -1.25 -7.45 -45.13
C GLU A 76 -1.65 -8.91 -45.29
N ILE A 77 -2.55 -9.20 -46.24
CA ILE A 77 -2.86 -10.57 -46.65
C ILE A 77 -1.86 -11.01 -47.71
N LEU A 78 -1.09 -12.05 -47.41
CA LEU A 78 -0.17 -12.64 -48.39
C LEU A 78 -0.98 -13.39 -49.47
N GLU A 79 -0.64 -13.13 -50.74
CA GLU A 79 -1.29 -13.79 -51.88
C GLU A 79 -1.08 -15.31 -51.85
N GLN A 80 0.14 -15.72 -51.51
CA GLN A 80 0.53 -17.11 -51.33
C GLN A 80 1.37 -17.26 -50.06
N VAL A 81 1.25 -18.43 -49.43
CA VAL A 81 2.05 -18.82 -48.28
C VAL A 81 2.63 -20.22 -48.53
N PRO A 82 3.77 -20.57 -47.93
CA PRO A 82 4.30 -21.93 -48.00
C PRO A 82 3.29 -22.96 -47.50
N TYR A 83 3.39 -24.18 -48.00
CA TYR A 83 2.59 -25.30 -47.49
C TYR A 83 2.87 -25.48 -45.98
N TYR A 84 1.83 -25.40 -45.15
CA TYR A 84 1.96 -25.50 -43.71
C TYR A 84 2.20 -26.96 -43.30
N LYS A 85 3.36 -27.22 -42.68
CA LYS A 85 3.71 -28.53 -42.14
C LYS A 85 3.45 -28.57 -40.65
N ILE A 86 2.63 -29.53 -40.22
CA ILE A 86 2.28 -29.73 -38.82
C ILE A 86 3.45 -30.41 -38.12
N LYS A 87 3.89 -29.82 -37.01
CA LYS A 87 4.94 -30.40 -36.18
C LYS A 87 4.36 -31.59 -35.40
N ILE A 88 4.99 -32.75 -35.54
CA ILE A 88 4.62 -33.97 -34.81
C ILE A 88 5.76 -34.31 -33.87
N GLN A 89 5.47 -34.38 -32.57
CA GLN A 89 6.38 -34.87 -31.54
C GLN A 89 5.85 -36.22 -31.05
N GLN A 90 6.69 -37.25 -31.08
CA GLN A 90 6.29 -38.60 -30.68
C GLN A 90 7.24 -39.13 -29.61
N TYR A 91 6.66 -39.63 -28.54
CA TYR A 91 7.35 -40.23 -27.41
C TYR A 91 6.72 -41.60 -27.11
N THR A 92 7.54 -42.63 -26.96
CA THR A 92 7.11 -44.01 -26.68
C THR A 92 7.76 -44.52 -25.40
N ASN A 93 7.22 -45.61 -24.84
CA ASN A 93 7.69 -46.27 -23.62
C ASN A 93 7.70 -45.34 -22.38
N LEU A 94 6.75 -44.41 -22.31
CA LEU A 94 6.60 -43.50 -21.16
C LEU A 94 5.76 -44.15 -20.07
N ASN A 95 6.12 -43.93 -18.80
CA ASN A 95 5.20 -44.17 -17.69
C ASN A 95 4.23 -42.98 -17.49
N VAL A 96 3.16 -43.18 -16.71
CA VAL A 96 2.10 -42.18 -16.47
C VAL A 96 2.64 -40.84 -15.95
N LYS A 97 3.68 -40.85 -15.12
CA LYS A 97 4.27 -39.63 -14.55
C LYS A 97 5.05 -38.86 -15.62
N GLU A 98 5.74 -39.56 -16.51
CA GLU A 98 6.48 -38.99 -17.64
C GLU A 98 5.55 -38.43 -18.71
N GLU A 99 4.49 -39.16 -19.08
CA GLU A 99 3.46 -38.68 -20.00
C GLU A 99 2.89 -37.35 -19.53
N LYS A 100 2.47 -37.29 -18.25
CA LYS A 100 1.94 -36.06 -17.65
C LYS A 100 2.97 -34.94 -17.69
N LYS A 101 4.23 -35.21 -17.35
CA LYS A 101 5.30 -34.19 -17.35
C LYS A 101 5.57 -33.64 -18.76
N ILE A 102 5.60 -34.50 -19.78
CA ILE A 102 5.84 -34.10 -21.17
C ILE A 102 4.64 -33.33 -21.72
N PHE A 103 3.41 -33.77 -21.45
CA PHE A 103 2.20 -33.04 -21.80
C PHE A 103 2.19 -31.63 -21.20
N GLU A 104 2.42 -31.52 -19.88
CA GLU A 104 2.43 -30.23 -19.18
C GLU A 104 3.51 -29.28 -19.72
N ARG A 105 4.71 -29.81 -20.00
CA ARG A 105 5.79 -29.03 -20.62
C ARG A 105 5.41 -28.55 -22.02
N SER A 106 4.93 -29.43 -22.88
CA SER A 106 4.60 -29.11 -24.28
C SER A 106 3.44 -28.13 -24.36
N TYR A 107 2.41 -28.31 -23.51
CA TYR A 107 1.31 -27.37 -23.38
C TYR A 107 1.78 -26.00 -22.90
N LYS A 108 2.65 -25.95 -21.88
CA LYS A 108 3.22 -24.69 -21.38
C LYS A 108 4.03 -23.98 -22.46
N GLU A 109 4.89 -24.69 -23.18
CA GLU A 109 5.66 -24.14 -24.31
C GLU A 109 4.74 -23.56 -25.40
N ALA A 110 3.62 -24.23 -25.71
CA ALA A 110 2.61 -23.71 -26.64
C ALA A 110 1.94 -22.43 -26.12
N CYS A 111 1.58 -22.37 -24.84
CA CYS A 111 0.96 -21.19 -24.21
C CYS A 111 1.92 -19.99 -24.13
N GLU A 112 3.21 -20.24 -23.96
CA GLU A 112 4.24 -19.20 -23.82
C GLU A 112 4.82 -18.74 -25.16
N LYS A 113 4.51 -19.45 -26.25
CA LYS A 113 4.88 -19.07 -27.62
C LYS A 113 4.51 -17.62 -27.89
N THR A 114 5.40 -16.89 -28.55
CA THR A 114 5.16 -15.51 -28.96
C THR A 114 5.33 -15.44 -30.46
N PHE A 115 4.27 -15.04 -31.16
CA PHE A 115 4.30 -14.93 -32.61
C PHE A 115 4.94 -13.60 -33.02
N ILE A 116 5.93 -13.67 -33.90
CA ILE A 116 6.56 -12.50 -34.51
C ILE A 116 5.54 -11.91 -35.48
N SER A 117 4.99 -10.75 -35.14
CA SER A 117 3.83 -10.14 -35.82
C SER A 117 3.98 -10.00 -37.34
N ASN A 118 5.19 -9.72 -37.83
CA ASN A 118 5.47 -9.52 -39.26
C ASN A 118 5.93 -10.79 -39.99
N LYS A 119 5.78 -11.97 -39.39
CA LYS A 119 6.14 -13.26 -39.99
C LYS A 119 4.97 -14.23 -39.94
N TRP A 120 4.63 -14.81 -41.08
CA TRP A 120 3.67 -15.90 -41.16
C TRP A 120 4.30 -17.22 -40.69
N PRO A 121 3.56 -18.10 -39.98
CA PRO A 121 2.16 -17.94 -39.55
C PRO A 121 2.02 -17.31 -38.15
N LEU A 122 0.90 -16.61 -37.94
CA LEU A 122 0.45 -16.11 -36.63
C LEU A 122 -0.42 -17.14 -35.88
N PHE A 123 -0.19 -18.43 -36.14
CA PHE A 123 -0.85 -19.56 -35.50
C PHE A 123 0.09 -20.77 -35.48
N ALA A 124 -0.26 -21.78 -34.66
CA ALA A 124 0.47 -23.04 -34.58
C ALA A 124 -0.47 -24.22 -34.34
N PHE A 125 -0.30 -25.29 -35.11
CA PHE A 125 -0.88 -26.61 -34.88
C PHE A 125 0.26 -27.60 -34.67
N GLU A 126 0.27 -28.29 -33.53
CA GLU A 126 1.30 -29.25 -33.16
C GLU A 126 0.62 -30.53 -32.65
N TYR A 127 1.04 -31.69 -33.15
CA TYR A 127 0.63 -32.98 -32.60
C TYR A 127 1.67 -33.47 -31.60
N LEU A 128 1.20 -33.87 -30.42
CA LEU A 128 1.98 -34.54 -29.40
C LEU A 128 1.42 -35.96 -29.22
N VAL A 129 2.20 -36.96 -29.60
CA VAL A 129 1.86 -38.38 -29.47
C VAL A 129 2.62 -38.95 -28.29
N LEU A 130 1.90 -39.31 -27.23
CA LEU A 130 2.45 -39.91 -26.00
C LEU A 130 1.96 -41.35 -25.92
N ASN A 131 2.87 -42.30 -26.13
CA ASN A 131 2.53 -43.70 -26.35
C ASN A 131 1.49 -43.81 -27.50
N GLU A 132 0.24 -44.17 -27.19
CA GLU A 132 -0.86 -44.28 -28.17
C GLU A 132 -1.76 -43.03 -28.21
N GLN A 133 -1.70 -42.17 -27.18
CA GLN A 133 -2.57 -40.99 -27.08
C GLN A 133 -2.06 -39.84 -27.95
N LYS A 134 -2.95 -39.24 -28.74
CA LYS A 134 -2.64 -38.07 -29.59
C LYS A 134 -3.28 -36.82 -29.03
N TYR A 135 -2.47 -35.80 -28.83
CA TYR A 135 -2.89 -34.47 -28.43
C TYR A 135 -2.66 -33.50 -29.58
N LEU A 136 -3.69 -32.77 -29.98
CA LEU A 136 -3.59 -31.65 -30.92
C LEU A 136 -3.53 -30.35 -30.12
N LEU A 137 -2.36 -29.71 -30.13
CA LEU A 137 -2.13 -28.38 -29.56
C LEU A 137 -2.38 -27.32 -30.63
N VAL A 138 -3.29 -26.39 -30.35
CA VAL A 138 -3.66 -25.32 -31.28
C VAL A 138 -3.49 -23.98 -30.60
N SER A 139 -2.75 -23.05 -31.22
CA SER A 139 -2.52 -21.70 -30.69
C SER A 139 -2.68 -20.65 -31.79
N PHE A 140 -3.34 -19.53 -31.49
CA PHE A 140 -3.49 -18.39 -32.43
C PHE A 140 -3.13 -17.08 -31.76
N ASP A 141 -2.48 -16.19 -32.51
CA ASP A 141 -2.41 -14.78 -32.14
C ASP A 141 -3.75 -14.11 -32.46
N LEU A 142 -4.36 -13.45 -31.48
CA LEU A 142 -5.66 -12.80 -31.63
C LEU A 142 -5.62 -11.61 -32.60
N LEU A 143 -4.42 -11.20 -33.06
CA LEU A 143 -4.28 -10.27 -34.17
C LEU A 143 -4.95 -10.73 -35.47
N ILE A 144 -5.15 -12.03 -35.69
CA ILE A 144 -5.76 -12.54 -36.96
C ILE A 144 -7.11 -13.23 -36.78
N ALA A 145 -7.55 -13.43 -35.53
CA ALA A 145 -8.69 -14.27 -35.22
C ALA A 145 -9.26 -13.92 -33.83
N ASP A 146 -10.57 -14.01 -33.67
CA ASP A 146 -11.25 -13.99 -32.37
C ASP A 146 -11.64 -15.43 -31.90
N GLY A 147 -12.27 -15.55 -30.73
CA GLY A 147 -12.75 -16.85 -30.22
C GLY A 147 -13.76 -17.55 -31.15
N SER A 148 -14.61 -16.81 -31.86
CA SER A 148 -15.54 -17.39 -32.84
C SER A 148 -14.82 -17.94 -34.08
N SER A 149 -13.69 -17.37 -34.47
CA SER A 149 -12.89 -17.82 -35.62
C SER A 149 -12.42 -19.26 -35.47
N LEU A 150 -12.12 -19.71 -34.25
CA LEU A 150 -11.74 -21.09 -33.98
C LEU A 150 -12.87 -22.07 -34.29
N MET A 151 -14.11 -21.69 -34.02
CA MET A 151 -15.27 -22.53 -34.28
C MET A 151 -15.50 -22.70 -35.78
N ILE A 152 -15.29 -21.62 -36.55
CA ILE A 152 -15.35 -21.61 -38.02
C ILE A 152 -14.24 -22.51 -38.58
N LEU A 153 -13.02 -22.33 -38.09
CA LEU A 153 -11.86 -23.13 -38.50
C LEU A 153 -12.07 -24.62 -38.20
N ALA A 154 -12.56 -24.96 -37.01
CA ALA A 154 -12.87 -26.34 -36.65
C ALA A 154 -13.94 -26.95 -37.57
N LYS A 155 -15.00 -26.19 -37.88
CA LYS A 155 -16.06 -26.61 -38.80
C LYS A 155 -15.53 -26.89 -40.20
N GLU A 156 -14.79 -25.96 -40.80
CA GLU A 156 -14.28 -26.12 -42.16
C GLU A 156 -13.24 -27.24 -42.27
N ILE A 157 -12.31 -27.31 -41.31
CA ILE A 157 -11.30 -28.38 -41.28
C ILE A 157 -11.98 -29.74 -41.15
N THR A 158 -12.98 -29.88 -40.28
CA THR A 158 -13.62 -31.19 -40.05
C THR A 158 -14.48 -31.62 -41.25
N GLN A 159 -15.14 -30.70 -41.96
CA GLN A 159 -15.83 -30.99 -43.22
C GLN A 159 -14.87 -31.47 -44.32
N LEU A 160 -13.72 -30.82 -44.45
CA LEU A 160 -12.68 -31.22 -45.38
C LEU A 160 -12.01 -32.55 -44.98
N TYR A 161 -11.74 -32.73 -43.69
CA TYR A 161 -11.13 -33.95 -43.16
C TYR A 161 -12.03 -35.17 -43.43
N SER A 162 -13.33 -35.08 -43.12
CA SER A 162 -14.29 -36.18 -43.32
C SER A 162 -14.53 -36.51 -44.79
N SER A 163 -14.32 -35.56 -45.70
CA SER A 163 -14.47 -35.74 -47.15
C SER A 163 -13.14 -36.02 -47.86
N ASN A 164 -12.07 -36.27 -47.12
CA ASN A 164 -10.71 -36.47 -47.67
C ASN A 164 -10.28 -35.32 -48.62
N GLY A 165 -10.65 -34.09 -48.27
CA GLY A 165 -10.33 -32.86 -49.01
C GLY A 165 -11.22 -32.57 -50.21
N GLN A 166 -12.31 -33.32 -50.41
CA GLN A 166 -13.21 -33.16 -51.56
C GLN A 166 -14.39 -32.21 -51.29
N PHE A 167 -14.66 -31.86 -50.03
CA PHE A 167 -15.74 -30.94 -49.68
C PHE A 167 -15.48 -29.55 -50.26
N LYS A 168 -16.45 -29.01 -51.00
CA LYS A 168 -16.37 -27.66 -51.56
C LYS A 168 -16.79 -26.64 -50.52
N LEU A 169 -15.82 -25.90 -49.98
CA LEU A 169 -16.10 -24.80 -49.05
C LEU A 169 -16.97 -23.72 -49.71
N PRO A 170 -17.86 -23.07 -48.95
CA PRO A 170 -18.78 -22.05 -49.47
C PRO A 170 -18.01 -20.81 -49.96
N VAL A 171 -18.50 -20.13 -50.98
CA VAL A 171 -17.88 -18.89 -51.46
C VAL A 171 -18.04 -17.79 -50.40
N LEU A 172 -16.94 -17.11 -50.07
CA LEU A 172 -16.95 -15.98 -49.13
C LEU A 172 -17.40 -14.71 -49.87
N ASN A 173 -18.62 -14.25 -49.60
CA ASN A 173 -19.18 -13.04 -50.20
C ASN A 173 -18.65 -11.74 -49.58
N LYS A 174 -18.01 -11.84 -48.42
CA LYS A 174 -17.32 -10.76 -47.71
C LYS A 174 -16.01 -11.29 -47.15
N THR A 175 -15.09 -10.37 -46.86
CA THR A 175 -13.79 -10.63 -46.23
C THR A 175 -13.62 -9.73 -45.00
N TYR A 176 -12.57 -9.98 -44.22
CA TYR A 176 -12.21 -9.09 -43.12
C TYR A 176 -11.80 -7.68 -43.61
N ILE A 177 -11.29 -7.56 -44.84
CA ILE A 177 -10.97 -6.26 -45.46
C ILE A 177 -12.26 -5.44 -45.64
N ASP A 178 -13.33 -6.09 -46.11
CA ASP A 178 -14.63 -5.43 -46.29
C ASP A 178 -15.18 -4.93 -44.94
N TYR A 179 -15.01 -5.70 -43.86
CA TYR A 179 -15.32 -5.26 -42.50
C TYR A 179 -14.54 -4.00 -42.12
N ILE A 180 -13.21 -4.01 -42.25
CA ILE A 180 -12.38 -2.86 -41.87
C ILE A 180 -12.72 -1.62 -42.70
N GLN A 181 -12.99 -1.78 -43.99
CA GLN A 181 -13.39 -0.67 -44.87
C GLN A 181 -14.75 -0.08 -44.47
N GLU A 182 -15.75 -0.94 -44.23
CA GLU A 182 -17.09 -0.53 -43.78
C GLU A 182 -17.03 0.15 -42.40
N HIS A 183 -16.20 -0.38 -41.50
CA HIS A 183 -16.04 0.07 -40.12
C HIS A 183 -15.24 1.39 -40.00
N LEU A 184 -14.10 1.53 -40.68
CA LEU A 184 -13.25 2.71 -40.56
C LEU A 184 -13.67 3.88 -41.47
N PHE A 185 -14.27 3.61 -42.62
CA PHE A 185 -14.46 4.63 -43.68
C PHE A 185 -15.93 4.85 -44.09
N GLY A 186 -16.90 4.21 -43.44
CA GLY A 186 -18.32 4.41 -43.73
C GLY A 186 -18.88 5.79 -43.33
N ASN A 187 -19.50 6.52 -44.26
CA ASN A 187 -20.07 7.86 -43.97
C ASN A 187 -21.16 7.86 -42.87
N LYS A 188 -22.01 6.82 -42.81
CA LYS A 188 -23.00 6.64 -41.73
C LYS A 188 -22.33 6.39 -40.37
N GLN A 189 -21.17 5.75 -40.40
CA GLN A 189 -20.39 5.37 -39.23
C GLN A 189 -19.76 6.61 -38.58
N LYS A 190 -19.28 7.55 -39.39
CA LYS A 190 -18.69 8.82 -38.91
C LYS A 190 -19.65 9.67 -38.06
N LYS A 191 -20.93 9.77 -38.44
CA LYS A 191 -21.92 10.53 -37.64
C LYS A 191 -22.23 9.87 -36.30
N LYS A 192 -22.34 8.53 -36.27
CA LYS A 192 -22.56 7.79 -35.02
C LYS A 192 -21.33 7.87 -34.11
N TYR A 193 -20.13 7.73 -34.69
CA TYR A 193 -18.86 7.90 -33.98
C TYR A 193 -18.80 9.24 -33.24
N GLU A 194 -19.08 10.36 -33.91
CA GLU A 194 -19.08 11.68 -33.28
C GLU A 194 -20.13 11.84 -32.16
N ARG A 195 -21.32 11.23 -32.33
CA ARG A 195 -22.35 11.19 -31.29
C ARG A 195 -21.85 10.42 -30.06
N ASP A 196 -21.26 9.25 -30.28
CA ASP A 196 -20.81 8.35 -29.22
C ASP A 196 -19.58 8.92 -28.50
N LYS A 197 -18.67 9.54 -29.24
CA LYS A 197 -17.54 10.29 -28.69
C LYS A 197 -18.01 11.40 -27.76
N LYS A 198 -18.98 12.22 -28.17
CA LYS A 198 -19.57 13.26 -27.30
C LYS A 198 -20.19 12.69 -26.04
N TYR A 199 -20.92 11.57 -26.16
CA TYR A 199 -21.49 10.87 -25.01
C TYR A 199 -20.40 10.45 -24.02
N TRP A 200 -19.36 9.76 -24.48
CA TRP A 200 -18.31 9.26 -23.60
C TRP A 200 -17.46 10.38 -22.99
N ILE A 201 -17.08 11.40 -23.76
CA ILE A 201 -16.35 12.56 -23.25
C ILE A 201 -17.14 13.23 -22.12
N SER A 202 -18.47 13.36 -22.24
CA SER A 202 -19.31 13.92 -21.16
C SER A 202 -19.36 13.05 -19.89
N LYS A 203 -19.03 11.75 -19.99
CA LYS A 203 -19.07 10.79 -18.89
C LYS A 203 -17.72 10.58 -18.21
N ILE A 204 -16.61 10.85 -18.89
CA ILE A 204 -15.24 10.65 -18.38
C ILE A 204 -15.05 11.11 -16.92
N PRO A 205 -15.51 12.31 -16.49
CA PRO A 205 -15.30 12.75 -15.10
C PRO A 205 -15.93 11.83 -14.04
N PHE A 206 -16.96 11.07 -14.41
CA PHE A 206 -17.77 10.25 -13.53
C PHE A 206 -17.47 8.75 -13.64
N ILE A 207 -16.63 8.33 -14.60
CA ILE A 207 -16.26 6.93 -14.77
C ILE A 207 -15.33 6.52 -13.62
N PRO A 208 -15.71 5.52 -12.81
CA PRO A 208 -14.82 4.95 -11.79
C PRO A 208 -13.64 4.20 -12.43
N ASP A 209 -12.55 4.04 -11.67
CA ASP A 209 -11.42 3.21 -12.09
C ASP A 209 -11.78 1.72 -12.12
N ALA A 210 -10.85 0.88 -12.58
CA ALA A 210 -11.01 -0.57 -12.52
C ALA A 210 -11.14 -1.07 -11.07
N PRO A 211 -11.78 -2.24 -10.83
CA PRO A 211 -11.86 -2.82 -9.49
C PRO A 211 -10.45 -3.10 -8.96
N GLU A 212 -10.14 -2.55 -7.80
CA GLU A 212 -8.88 -2.80 -7.10
C GLU A 212 -9.04 -4.06 -6.25
N LEU A 213 -8.67 -5.19 -6.82
CA LEU A 213 -8.72 -6.52 -6.21
C LEU A 213 -7.50 -6.77 -5.29
N PRO A 214 -7.57 -7.77 -4.38
CA PRO A 214 -6.45 -8.14 -3.53
C PRO A 214 -5.22 -8.50 -4.35
N LYS A 215 -4.13 -7.74 -4.15
CA LYS A 215 -2.87 -7.98 -4.85
C LYS A 215 -1.99 -8.91 -4.06
N GLN A 216 -1.35 -9.84 -4.75
CA GLN A 216 -0.24 -10.59 -4.19
C GLN A 216 1.01 -9.69 -4.15
N MET A 217 1.74 -9.75 -3.03
CA MET A 217 2.98 -8.99 -2.89
C MET A 217 4.01 -9.46 -3.91
N LYS A 218 4.63 -8.50 -4.62
CA LYS A 218 5.59 -8.76 -5.68
C LYS A 218 6.83 -9.45 -5.13
N ASN A 219 7.06 -10.70 -5.52
CA ASN A 219 8.41 -11.25 -5.48
C ASN A 219 9.28 -10.48 -6.48
N LYS A 220 10.39 -9.90 -6.02
CA LYS A 220 11.33 -9.10 -6.83
C LYS A 220 11.93 -9.85 -8.04
N ASN A 221 11.68 -11.17 -8.16
CA ASN A 221 12.28 -12.07 -9.14
C ASN A 221 11.29 -12.70 -10.15
N ILE A 222 10.11 -12.09 -10.40
CA ILE A 222 9.19 -12.65 -11.40
C ILE A 222 9.73 -12.34 -12.81
N LYS A 223 10.34 -13.35 -13.45
CA LYS A 223 10.85 -13.27 -14.82
C LYS A 223 9.80 -13.64 -15.89
N GLN A 224 8.68 -14.26 -15.52
CA GLN A 224 7.68 -14.80 -16.47
C GLN A 224 6.23 -14.65 -15.97
N TRP A 225 5.33 -14.34 -16.92
CA TRP A 225 3.88 -14.22 -16.71
C TRP A 225 3.21 -15.59 -16.71
N HIS A 226 2.70 -16.05 -15.56
CA HIS A 226 1.97 -17.31 -15.47
C HIS A 226 0.46 -17.07 -15.37
N MET A 227 -0.26 -17.47 -16.42
CA MET A 227 -1.72 -17.51 -16.43
C MET A 227 -2.20 -18.81 -15.79
N ARG A 228 -3.22 -18.71 -14.96
CA ARG A 228 -3.97 -19.86 -14.44
C ARG A 228 -5.43 -19.75 -14.83
N ARG A 229 -6.08 -20.90 -14.87
CA ARG A 229 -7.50 -21.04 -15.18
C ARG A 229 -8.24 -21.70 -14.03
N GLU A 230 -9.36 -21.12 -13.62
CA GLU A 230 -10.35 -21.71 -12.73
C GLU A 230 -11.67 -21.83 -13.50
N ILE A 231 -12.31 -23.00 -13.45
CA ILE A 231 -13.55 -23.27 -14.18
C ILE A 231 -14.68 -23.57 -13.19
N LEU A 232 -15.80 -22.90 -13.40
CA LEU A 232 -17.06 -23.09 -12.70
C LEU A 232 -18.12 -23.58 -13.71
N CYS A 233 -18.84 -24.64 -13.35
CA CYS A 233 -19.99 -25.10 -14.12
C CYS A 233 -21.28 -25.06 -13.28
N ILE A 234 -22.35 -24.53 -13.88
CA ILE A 234 -23.73 -24.63 -13.39
C ILE A 234 -24.43 -25.72 -14.20
N LYS A 235 -24.98 -26.72 -13.49
CA LYS A 235 -25.65 -27.87 -14.11
C LYS A 235 -26.84 -27.43 -14.97
N SER A 236 -27.16 -28.22 -15.98
CA SER A 236 -28.25 -27.95 -16.92
C SER A 236 -29.61 -27.77 -16.25
N THR A 237 -29.88 -28.50 -15.16
CA THR A 237 -31.11 -28.35 -14.37
C THR A 237 -31.22 -26.96 -13.75
N THR A 238 -30.17 -26.50 -13.06
CA THR A 238 -30.12 -25.16 -12.46
C THR A 238 -30.13 -24.06 -13.52
N TRP A 239 -29.35 -24.22 -14.60
CA TRP A 239 -29.31 -23.24 -15.68
C TRP A 239 -30.65 -23.15 -16.42
N GLY A 240 -31.34 -24.28 -16.60
CA GLY A 240 -32.71 -24.35 -17.13
C GLY A 240 -33.68 -23.52 -16.30
N LYS A 241 -33.69 -23.70 -14.98
CA LYS A 241 -34.52 -22.90 -14.06
C LYS A 241 -34.21 -21.40 -14.13
N ILE A 242 -32.93 -21.01 -14.19
CA ILE A 242 -32.54 -19.61 -14.37
C ILE A 242 -33.09 -19.07 -15.70
N LYS A 243 -32.96 -19.84 -16.79
CA LYS A 243 -33.50 -19.48 -18.10
C LYS A 243 -35.02 -19.37 -18.11
N GLU A 244 -35.73 -20.12 -17.26
CA GLU A 244 -37.17 -19.98 -17.07
C GLU A 244 -37.53 -18.73 -16.27
N ASN A 245 -36.82 -18.46 -15.17
CA ASN A 245 -37.05 -17.28 -14.34
C ASN A 245 -36.83 -15.95 -15.07
N ILE A 246 -35.94 -15.92 -16.09
CA ILE A 246 -35.74 -14.73 -16.92
C ILE A 246 -36.81 -14.55 -18.01
N LYS A 247 -37.60 -15.58 -18.36
CA LYS A 247 -38.63 -15.47 -19.41
C LYS A 247 -39.70 -14.47 -18.97
N GLY A 248 -40.07 -13.57 -19.89
CA GLY A 248 -41.08 -12.54 -19.63
C GLY A 248 -40.61 -11.35 -18.77
N GLN A 249 -39.40 -11.41 -18.20
CA GLN A 249 -38.87 -10.38 -17.28
C GLN A 249 -38.07 -9.26 -17.97
N ASN A 250 -37.98 -9.28 -19.31
CA ASN A 250 -37.19 -8.34 -20.13
C ASN A 250 -35.73 -8.18 -19.64
N ILE A 251 -35.07 -9.28 -19.26
CA ILE A 251 -33.67 -9.33 -18.83
C ILE A 251 -32.89 -10.37 -19.65
N SER A 252 -31.59 -10.14 -19.86
CA SER A 252 -30.73 -11.05 -20.63
C SER A 252 -29.95 -12.02 -19.74
N LYS A 253 -29.63 -13.20 -20.29
CA LYS A 253 -28.71 -14.19 -19.68
C LYS A 253 -27.39 -13.53 -19.27
N THR A 254 -26.81 -12.73 -20.16
CA THR A 254 -25.55 -12.01 -19.92
C THR A 254 -25.66 -11.03 -18.76
N ALA A 255 -26.72 -10.22 -18.70
CA ALA A 255 -26.90 -9.25 -17.61
C ALA A 255 -27.01 -9.95 -16.25
N LEU A 256 -27.73 -11.07 -16.16
CA LEU A 256 -27.86 -11.83 -14.91
C LEU A 256 -26.49 -12.34 -14.41
N VAL A 257 -25.72 -12.97 -15.30
CA VAL A 257 -24.38 -13.50 -14.94
C VAL A 257 -23.39 -12.37 -14.64
N LEU A 258 -23.43 -11.28 -15.40
CA LEU A 258 -22.61 -10.09 -15.17
C LEU A 258 -22.95 -9.41 -13.84
N THR A 259 -24.22 -9.45 -13.41
CA THR A 259 -24.65 -8.93 -12.10
C THR A 259 -24.07 -9.77 -10.96
N ALA A 260 -24.09 -11.11 -11.08
CA ALA A 260 -23.43 -11.98 -10.12
C ALA A 260 -21.92 -11.71 -10.05
N TYR A 261 -21.27 -11.51 -11.19
CA TYR A 261 -19.85 -11.15 -11.25
C TYR A 261 -19.56 -9.79 -10.62
N ALA A 262 -20.37 -8.77 -10.92
CA ALA A 262 -20.23 -7.42 -10.36
C ALA A 262 -20.39 -7.41 -8.84
N LYS A 263 -21.37 -8.14 -8.28
CA LYS A 263 -21.53 -8.30 -6.83
C LYS A 263 -20.28 -8.92 -6.18
N VAL A 264 -19.72 -9.98 -6.78
CA VAL A 264 -18.48 -10.62 -6.27
C VAL A 264 -17.29 -9.66 -6.36
N LEU A 265 -17.10 -8.95 -7.48
CA LEU A 265 -16.05 -7.94 -7.60
C LEU A 265 -16.19 -6.82 -6.56
N ARG A 266 -17.42 -6.36 -6.30
CA ARG A 266 -17.71 -5.35 -5.27
C ARG A 266 -17.30 -5.82 -3.88
N TYR A 267 -17.54 -7.08 -3.54
CA TYR A 267 -17.11 -7.65 -2.26
C TYR A 267 -15.58 -7.64 -2.11
N TRP A 268 -14.86 -8.11 -3.13
CA TRP A 268 -13.40 -8.22 -3.10
C TRP A 268 -12.64 -6.93 -3.41
N SER A 269 -13.29 -5.92 -3.96
CA SER A 269 -12.62 -4.66 -4.27
C SER A 269 -12.59 -3.71 -3.08
N SER A 270 -11.49 -2.99 -2.93
CA SER A 270 -11.37 -1.83 -2.02
C SER A 270 -12.28 -0.68 -2.44
N ASN A 271 -12.57 -0.54 -3.74
CA ASN A 271 -13.51 0.43 -4.28
C ASN A 271 -14.80 -0.30 -4.64
N LYS A 272 -15.91 0.13 -4.03
CA LYS A 272 -17.19 -0.51 -4.28
C LYS A 272 -17.84 -0.10 -5.61
N GLU A 273 -17.43 1.04 -6.16
CA GLU A 273 -17.77 1.49 -7.51
C GLU A 273 -16.54 1.36 -8.40
N PHE A 274 -16.73 0.77 -9.57
CA PHE A 274 -15.62 0.42 -10.47
C PHE A 274 -16.14 0.23 -11.91
N THR A 275 -15.23 0.19 -12.87
CA THR A 275 -15.55 -0.06 -14.28
C THR A 275 -15.07 -1.46 -14.70
N ILE A 276 -15.96 -2.24 -15.31
CA ILE A 276 -15.63 -3.54 -15.93
C ILE A 276 -15.43 -3.32 -17.43
N ASN A 277 -14.38 -3.93 -18.00
CA ASN A 277 -14.22 -3.99 -19.45
C ASN A 277 -15.01 -5.19 -19.99
N VAL A 278 -16.07 -4.95 -20.76
CA VAL A 278 -16.95 -5.98 -21.29
C VAL A 278 -16.62 -6.24 -22.75
N THR A 279 -16.28 -7.49 -23.04
CA THR A 279 -15.95 -7.95 -24.39
C THR A 279 -17.20 -8.49 -25.08
N VAL A 280 -17.49 -7.97 -26.27
CA VAL A 280 -18.60 -8.40 -27.15
C VAL A 280 -18.09 -8.64 -28.57
N THR A 281 -18.92 -9.25 -29.42
CA THR A 281 -18.60 -9.49 -30.84
C THR A 281 -19.47 -8.64 -31.75
N GLU A 282 -18.87 -8.08 -32.82
CA GLU A 282 -19.59 -7.32 -33.84
C GLU A 282 -20.05 -8.16 -35.05
N ARG A 283 -19.78 -9.47 -35.06
CA ARG A 283 -20.01 -10.33 -36.25
C ARG A 283 -21.42 -10.22 -36.83
N SER A 284 -22.43 -10.27 -35.96
CA SER A 284 -23.84 -10.23 -36.39
C SER A 284 -24.26 -8.87 -36.94
N LYS A 285 -23.62 -7.78 -36.49
CA LYS A 285 -23.87 -6.41 -36.98
C LYS A 285 -23.44 -6.25 -38.44
N TYR A 286 -22.33 -6.90 -38.84
CA TYR A 286 -21.75 -6.78 -40.19
C TYR A 286 -21.95 -8.01 -41.09
N LYS A 287 -22.66 -9.04 -40.60
CA LYS A 287 -22.90 -10.32 -41.29
C LYS A 287 -21.61 -11.07 -41.64
N MET A 288 -20.78 -11.30 -40.61
CA MET A 288 -19.44 -11.87 -40.71
C MET A 288 -19.35 -13.27 -40.05
N GLU A 289 -20.42 -14.06 -40.07
CA GLU A 289 -20.53 -15.31 -39.30
C GLU A 289 -19.59 -16.44 -39.76
N ASN A 290 -19.14 -16.43 -41.01
CA ASN A 290 -18.27 -17.47 -41.60
C ASN A 290 -16.85 -16.97 -41.94
N ILE A 291 -16.48 -15.78 -41.47
CA ILE A 291 -15.20 -15.14 -41.80
C ILE A 291 -14.21 -15.27 -40.63
N ILE A 292 -12.98 -15.71 -40.89
CA ILE A 292 -11.90 -15.63 -39.89
C ILE A 292 -11.40 -14.18 -39.80
N GLY A 293 -11.28 -13.67 -38.59
CA GLY A 293 -10.85 -12.30 -38.29
C GLY A 293 -11.15 -11.92 -36.84
N ASP A 294 -10.58 -10.82 -36.37
CA ASP A 294 -10.86 -10.30 -35.03
C ASP A 294 -12.00 -9.27 -35.05
N PHE A 295 -13.18 -9.69 -34.59
CA PHE A 295 -14.39 -8.85 -34.49
C PHE A 295 -14.71 -8.50 -33.04
N THR A 296 -13.69 -8.52 -32.19
CA THR A 296 -13.81 -8.22 -30.77
C THR A 296 -14.01 -6.73 -30.57
N GLN A 297 -15.00 -6.37 -29.74
CA GLN A 297 -15.22 -5.00 -29.31
C GLN A 297 -15.21 -4.94 -27.79
N THR A 298 -14.64 -3.86 -27.25
CA THR A 298 -14.57 -3.60 -25.82
C THR A 298 -15.52 -2.47 -25.45
N LEU A 299 -16.32 -2.69 -24.41
CA LEU A 299 -17.26 -1.73 -23.85
C LEU A 299 -16.86 -1.45 -22.40
N LEU A 300 -16.89 -0.19 -21.96
CA LEU A 300 -16.74 0.11 -20.54
C LEU A 300 -18.10 0.06 -19.86
N LEU A 301 -18.20 -0.69 -18.77
CA LEU A 301 -19.38 -0.75 -17.92
C LEU A 301 -19.04 -0.20 -16.53
N PRO A 302 -19.36 1.08 -16.25
CA PRO A 302 -19.35 1.62 -14.90
C PRO A 302 -20.41 0.92 -14.04
N VAL A 303 -19.98 0.36 -12.91
CA VAL A 303 -20.81 -0.26 -11.89
C VAL A 303 -20.86 0.66 -10.68
N TYR A 304 -22.05 1.18 -10.38
CA TYR A 304 -22.30 2.07 -9.25
C TYR A 304 -23.01 1.34 -8.11
N LYS A 305 -22.99 1.91 -6.90
CA LYS A 305 -23.57 1.31 -5.69
C LYS A 305 -25.02 0.83 -5.87
N LYS A 306 -25.86 1.68 -6.45
CA LYS A 306 -27.29 1.40 -6.71
C LYS A 306 -27.57 0.23 -7.64
N CYS A 307 -26.56 -0.32 -8.33
CA CYS A 307 -26.74 -1.43 -9.27
C CYS A 307 -26.53 -2.80 -8.60
N CYS A 308 -26.21 -2.87 -7.31
CA CYS A 308 -25.86 -4.12 -6.63
C CYS A 308 -26.45 -4.28 -5.22
N GLU A 309 -27.26 -3.32 -4.76
CA GLU A 309 -27.80 -3.24 -3.40
C GLU A 309 -29.33 -3.02 -3.39
N SER A 310 -30.01 -3.39 -4.48
CA SER A 310 -31.47 -3.34 -4.53
C SER A 310 -32.08 -4.43 -3.64
N GLU A 311 -33.26 -4.19 -3.08
CA GLU A 311 -33.99 -5.18 -2.27
C GLU A 311 -34.30 -6.48 -3.03
N LYS A 312 -34.37 -6.41 -4.37
CA LYS A 312 -34.63 -7.54 -5.25
C LYS A 312 -33.48 -7.73 -6.23
N PHE A 313 -33.04 -8.98 -6.41
CA PHE A 313 -31.95 -9.28 -7.33
C PHE A 313 -32.28 -8.90 -8.79
N ILE A 314 -33.55 -9.04 -9.21
CA ILE A 314 -33.98 -8.63 -10.55
C ILE A 314 -33.73 -7.15 -10.85
N ASP A 315 -33.81 -6.27 -9.85
CA ASP A 315 -33.61 -4.85 -10.03
C ASP A 315 -32.13 -4.49 -10.19
N ASP A 316 -31.25 -5.21 -9.50
CA ASP A 316 -29.80 -5.17 -9.75
C ASP A 316 -29.49 -5.61 -11.19
N VAL A 317 -30.11 -6.71 -11.64
CA VAL A 317 -29.95 -7.20 -13.02
C VAL A 317 -30.41 -6.17 -14.04
N LYS A 318 -31.57 -5.54 -13.84
CA LYS A 318 -32.08 -4.47 -14.70
C LYS A 318 -31.15 -3.24 -14.69
N GLY A 319 -30.59 -2.90 -13.53
CA GLY A 319 -29.63 -1.81 -13.38
C GLY A 319 -28.35 -2.04 -14.20
N ILE A 320 -27.74 -3.21 -14.05
CA ILE A 320 -26.56 -3.64 -14.83
C ILE A 320 -26.89 -3.72 -16.32
N MET A 321 -28.05 -4.29 -16.69
CA MET A 321 -28.48 -4.38 -18.08
C MET A 321 -28.64 -2.99 -18.70
N LYS A 322 -29.23 -2.04 -18.00
CA LYS A 322 -29.38 -0.65 -18.46
C LYS A 322 -28.02 0.00 -18.72
N GLY A 323 -27.06 -0.19 -17.80
CA GLY A 323 -25.68 0.28 -17.98
C GLY A 323 -25.02 -0.34 -19.21
N PHE A 324 -25.10 -1.67 -19.34
CA PHE A 324 -24.56 -2.40 -20.47
C PHE A 324 -25.17 -1.95 -21.81
N MET A 325 -26.50 -1.78 -21.87
CA MET A 325 -27.19 -1.29 -23.07
C MET A 325 -26.80 0.14 -23.42
N ASN A 326 -26.62 1.02 -22.44
CA ASN A 326 -26.12 2.37 -22.70
C ASN A 326 -24.72 2.34 -23.31
N SER A 327 -23.81 1.50 -22.79
CA SER A 327 -22.48 1.33 -23.37
C SER A 327 -22.53 0.73 -24.76
N TYR A 328 -23.41 -0.24 -25.00
CA TYR A 328 -23.61 -0.88 -26.31
C TYR A 328 -24.19 0.09 -27.36
N LEU A 329 -25.14 0.96 -26.98
CA LEU A 329 -25.74 1.95 -27.87
C LEU A 329 -24.75 3.04 -28.32
N HIS A 330 -23.66 3.21 -27.58
CA HIS A 330 -22.59 4.16 -27.84
C HIS A 330 -21.26 3.46 -28.14
N SER A 331 -21.31 2.26 -28.72
CA SER A 331 -20.11 1.43 -28.93
C SER A 331 -19.25 1.88 -30.12
N GLU A 332 -19.71 2.81 -30.96
CA GLU A 332 -18.92 3.24 -32.12
C GLU A 332 -17.69 4.06 -31.71
N PHE A 333 -17.68 4.64 -30.50
CA PHE A 333 -16.46 5.15 -29.87
C PHE A 333 -15.95 4.07 -28.89
N HIS A 334 -14.89 3.39 -29.28
CA HIS A 334 -14.52 2.09 -28.71
C HIS A 334 -14.01 2.20 -27.27
N GLY A 335 -14.17 1.15 -26.46
CA GLY A 335 -13.67 1.13 -25.08
C GLY A 335 -12.19 1.47 -24.95
N VAL A 336 -11.36 1.03 -25.91
CA VAL A 336 -9.92 1.41 -25.98
C VAL A 336 -9.73 2.92 -26.12
N GLU A 337 -10.56 3.59 -26.93
CA GLU A 337 -10.53 5.04 -27.09
C GLU A 337 -11.01 5.75 -25.82
N VAL A 338 -12.09 5.25 -25.19
CA VAL A 338 -12.58 5.79 -23.91
C VAL A 338 -11.50 5.70 -22.82
N ILE A 339 -10.76 4.58 -22.73
CA ILE A 339 -9.64 4.43 -21.79
C ILE A 339 -8.52 5.44 -22.07
N ARG A 340 -8.20 5.70 -23.35
CA ARG A 340 -7.20 6.71 -23.74
C ARG A 340 -7.62 8.11 -23.31
N GLU A 341 -8.86 8.50 -23.58
CA GLU A 341 -9.39 9.81 -23.15
C GLU A 341 -9.47 9.92 -21.62
N LEU A 342 -9.86 8.84 -20.92
CA LEU A 342 -9.85 8.79 -19.46
C LEU A 342 -8.43 8.97 -18.90
N SER A 343 -7.43 8.34 -19.52
CA SER A 343 -6.02 8.50 -19.15
C SER A 343 -5.54 9.94 -19.36
N ALA A 344 -5.90 10.55 -20.49
CA ALA A 344 -5.59 11.95 -20.78
C ALA A 344 -6.24 12.89 -19.75
N TYR A 345 -7.50 12.66 -19.39
CA TYR A 345 -8.22 13.46 -18.39
C TYR A 345 -7.62 13.33 -16.98
N ARG A 346 -7.19 12.13 -16.58
CA ARG A 346 -6.56 11.87 -15.27
C ARG A 346 -5.10 12.31 -15.20
N GLY A 347 -4.44 12.49 -16.34
CA GLY A 347 -3.01 12.82 -16.42
C GLY A 347 -2.09 11.65 -16.07
N THR A 348 -2.63 10.43 -15.97
CA THR A 348 -1.91 9.20 -15.69
C THR A 348 -2.44 8.07 -16.56
N PRO A 349 -1.60 7.09 -16.96
CA PRO A 349 -2.07 5.93 -17.70
C PRO A 349 -3.10 5.13 -16.88
N ILE A 350 -4.30 4.96 -17.42
CA ILE A 350 -5.36 4.12 -16.85
C ILE A 350 -5.42 2.81 -17.64
N ILE A 351 -5.58 1.70 -16.92
CA ILE A 351 -5.83 0.38 -17.50
C ILE A 351 -7.14 -0.18 -16.93
N MET A 352 -7.83 -1.01 -17.73
CA MET A 352 -9.02 -1.75 -17.32
C MET A 352 -8.75 -3.25 -17.39
N PRO A 353 -7.99 -3.80 -16.42
CA PRO A 353 -7.42 -5.15 -16.50
C PRO A 353 -8.38 -6.27 -16.09
N VAL A 354 -9.60 -5.91 -15.66
CA VAL A 354 -10.64 -6.87 -15.28
C VAL A 354 -11.69 -6.90 -16.39
N VAL A 355 -11.73 -8.04 -17.07
CA VAL A 355 -12.51 -8.26 -18.29
C VAL A 355 -13.64 -9.24 -18.02
N PHE A 356 -14.79 -8.97 -18.63
CA PHE A 356 -15.90 -9.91 -18.69
C PHE A 356 -16.24 -10.20 -20.16
N THR A 357 -16.11 -11.45 -20.57
CA THR A 357 -16.34 -11.88 -21.96
C THR A 357 -17.58 -12.76 -22.01
N SER A 358 -18.60 -12.36 -22.79
CA SER A 358 -19.85 -13.12 -22.87
C SER A 358 -20.10 -13.69 -24.25
N MET A 359 -20.30 -15.01 -24.31
CA MET A 359 -20.65 -15.75 -25.52
C MET A 359 -22.10 -16.29 -25.49
N LEU A 360 -22.92 -15.85 -24.53
CA LEU A 360 -24.29 -16.33 -24.33
C LEU A 360 -25.31 -15.81 -25.36
N PHE A 361 -24.84 -15.09 -26.39
CA PHE A 361 -25.64 -14.41 -27.42
C PHE A 361 -25.96 -15.25 -28.66
N LYS A 362 -25.42 -16.48 -28.81
CA LYS A 362 -25.57 -17.31 -30.02
C LYS A 362 -26.27 -18.65 -29.76
N ASP A 363 -26.91 -19.19 -30.80
CA ASP A 363 -27.41 -20.58 -30.85
C ASP A 363 -26.26 -21.60 -30.85
N ASP A 364 -26.43 -22.68 -30.10
CA ASP A 364 -25.43 -23.73 -29.77
C ASP A 364 -24.80 -24.46 -30.99
N SER A 365 -25.30 -24.25 -32.21
CA SER A 365 -24.93 -25.06 -33.39
C SER A 365 -23.44 -25.00 -33.75
N LEU A 366 -22.77 -23.85 -33.56
CA LEU A 366 -21.34 -23.69 -33.85
C LEU A 366 -20.45 -24.37 -32.80
N TYR A 367 -20.87 -24.44 -31.53
CA TYR A 367 -20.09 -25.01 -30.43
C TYR A 367 -19.89 -26.53 -30.59
N SER A 368 -20.82 -27.21 -31.26
CA SER A 368 -20.66 -28.63 -31.60
C SER A 368 -19.43 -28.92 -32.48
N SER A 369 -18.96 -27.94 -33.26
CA SER A 369 -17.91 -28.16 -34.26
C SER A 369 -16.51 -28.20 -33.66
N ILE A 370 -16.25 -27.47 -32.57
CA ILE A 370 -14.93 -27.49 -31.93
C ILE A 370 -14.64 -28.86 -31.29
N ASN A 371 -15.67 -29.51 -30.75
CA ASN A 371 -15.57 -30.85 -30.16
C ASN A 371 -15.25 -31.94 -31.21
N LYS A 372 -15.46 -31.67 -32.50
CA LYS A 372 -15.07 -32.58 -33.59
C LYS A 372 -13.55 -32.63 -33.81
N LEU A 373 -12.80 -31.65 -33.29
CA LEU A 373 -11.33 -31.71 -33.25
C LEU A 373 -10.82 -32.69 -32.19
N GLY A 374 -11.63 -33.03 -31.21
CA GLY A 374 -11.29 -33.87 -30.07
C GLY A 374 -11.86 -33.34 -28.76
N LYS A 375 -11.62 -34.05 -27.66
CA LYS A 375 -12.00 -33.61 -26.31
C LYS A 375 -11.02 -32.55 -25.84
N ILE A 376 -11.50 -31.36 -25.52
CA ILE A 376 -10.68 -30.31 -24.89
C ILE A 376 -10.19 -30.82 -23.53
N VAL A 377 -8.88 -30.96 -23.37
CA VAL A 377 -8.25 -31.37 -22.09
C VAL A 377 -7.71 -30.18 -21.31
N LYS A 378 -7.23 -29.14 -22.01
CA LYS A 378 -6.82 -27.86 -21.45
C LYS A 378 -7.06 -26.75 -22.46
N SER A 379 -7.29 -25.55 -21.94
CA SER A 379 -7.25 -24.32 -22.71
C SER A 379 -6.89 -23.15 -21.79
N ILE A 380 -6.32 -22.10 -22.37
CA ILE A 380 -5.99 -20.86 -21.68
C ILE A 380 -6.01 -19.72 -22.69
N SER A 381 -6.52 -18.57 -22.28
CA SER A 381 -6.36 -17.32 -22.99
C SER A 381 -5.39 -16.41 -22.25
N ARG A 382 -4.67 -15.60 -22.99
CA ARG A 382 -3.75 -14.60 -22.46
C ARG A 382 -3.90 -13.35 -23.29
N THR A 383 -4.29 -12.26 -22.66
CA THR A 383 -4.42 -10.95 -23.31
C THR A 383 -3.51 -9.97 -22.57
N PRO A 384 -2.68 -9.18 -23.28
CA PRO A 384 -1.85 -8.18 -22.66
C PRO A 384 -2.70 -7.21 -21.82
N GLN A 385 -2.16 -6.76 -20.69
CA GLN A 385 -2.85 -5.80 -19.80
C GLN A 385 -4.13 -6.32 -19.12
N VAL A 386 -4.47 -7.61 -19.28
CA VAL A 386 -5.58 -8.25 -18.57
C VAL A 386 -5.04 -9.08 -17.40
N ILE A 387 -5.52 -8.78 -16.19
CA ILE A 387 -5.17 -9.49 -14.96
C ILE A 387 -6.18 -10.61 -14.66
N LEU A 388 -7.46 -10.38 -15.00
CA LEU A 388 -8.56 -11.31 -14.77
C LEU A 388 -9.55 -11.21 -15.93
N ASP A 389 -9.76 -12.31 -16.65
CA ASP A 389 -10.80 -12.44 -17.67
C ASP A 389 -11.83 -13.48 -17.21
N CYS A 390 -13.07 -13.03 -17.01
CA CYS A 390 -14.22 -13.87 -16.70
C CYS A 390 -15.01 -14.14 -17.97
N GLN A 391 -14.85 -15.35 -18.52
CA GLN A 391 -15.47 -15.79 -19.77
C GLN A 391 -16.69 -16.67 -19.49
N VAL A 392 -17.82 -16.38 -20.13
CA VAL A 392 -19.07 -17.11 -19.90
C VAL A 392 -19.63 -17.67 -21.21
N GLU A 393 -19.93 -18.96 -21.22
CA GLU A 393 -20.46 -19.69 -22.37
C GLU A 393 -21.45 -20.78 -21.96
N GLU A 394 -22.30 -21.19 -22.89
CA GLU A 394 -23.21 -22.33 -22.71
C GLU A 394 -22.60 -23.54 -23.44
N ASN A 395 -22.52 -24.68 -22.75
CA ASN A 395 -21.94 -25.92 -23.29
C ASN A 395 -22.82 -27.10 -22.88
N ASN A 396 -23.42 -27.78 -23.84
CA ASN A 396 -24.36 -28.90 -23.63
C ASN A 396 -25.47 -28.57 -22.61
N GLY A 397 -26.04 -27.36 -22.70
CA GLY A 397 -27.08 -26.87 -21.80
C GLY A 397 -26.62 -26.51 -20.39
N MET A 398 -25.32 -26.57 -20.09
CA MET A 398 -24.72 -26.08 -18.85
C MET A 398 -24.12 -24.69 -19.05
N LEU A 399 -24.18 -23.84 -18.03
CA LEU A 399 -23.42 -22.58 -18.03
C LEU A 399 -22.00 -22.85 -17.51
N GLN A 400 -21.00 -22.56 -18.33
CA GLN A 400 -19.59 -22.62 -17.97
C GLN A 400 -19.06 -21.19 -17.80
N ILE A 401 -18.38 -20.96 -16.68
CA ILE A 401 -17.73 -19.69 -16.33
C ILE A 401 -16.25 -19.99 -16.11
N THR A 402 -15.39 -19.29 -16.81
CA THR A 402 -13.95 -19.50 -16.79
C THR A 402 -13.25 -18.24 -16.34
N PHE A 403 -12.38 -18.35 -15.35
CA PHE A 403 -11.53 -17.26 -14.86
C PHE A 403 -10.09 -17.52 -15.29
N ASP A 404 -9.60 -16.74 -16.24
CA ASP A 404 -8.19 -16.71 -16.62
C ASP A 404 -7.52 -15.54 -15.90
N TYR A 405 -6.48 -15.82 -15.11
CA TYR A 405 -5.87 -14.79 -14.26
C TYR A 405 -4.36 -14.94 -14.11
N LEU A 406 -3.70 -13.81 -13.80
CA LEU A 406 -2.28 -13.75 -13.46
C LEU A 406 -2.08 -14.14 -11.99
N ASP A 407 -1.46 -15.29 -11.75
CA ASP A 407 -1.34 -15.88 -10.41
C ASP A 407 -0.38 -15.14 -9.46
N HIS A 408 0.45 -14.26 -9.98
CA HIS A 408 1.31 -13.36 -9.20
C HIS A 408 0.67 -12.01 -8.91
N GLU A 409 -0.45 -11.68 -9.55
CA GLU A 409 -1.25 -10.50 -9.23
C GLU A 409 -2.38 -10.88 -8.27
N ILE A 410 -3.09 -11.99 -8.49
CA ILE A 410 -4.18 -12.45 -7.63
C ILE A 410 -3.92 -13.89 -7.18
N LYS A 411 -3.94 -14.13 -5.87
CA LYS A 411 -3.75 -15.47 -5.29
C LYS A 411 -4.84 -16.44 -5.80
N PRO A 412 -4.48 -17.68 -6.19
CA PRO A 412 -5.44 -18.69 -6.64
C PRO A 412 -6.61 -18.95 -5.68
N ASP A 413 -6.35 -18.91 -4.37
CA ASP A 413 -7.39 -19.12 -3.35
C ASP A 413 -8.48 -18.04 -3.38
N ILE A 414 -8.13 -16.80 -3.75
CA ILE A 414 -9.07 -15.69 -3.87
C ILE A 414 -9.98 -15.92 -5.07
N ILE A 415 -9.41 -16.28 -6.23
CA ILE A 415 -10.19 -16.62 -7.42
C ILE A 415 -11.12 -17.81 -7.15
N LYS A 416 -10.66 -18.82 -6.39
CA LYS A 416 -11.50 -19.95 -6.00
C LYS A 416 -12.68 -19.51 -5.13
N LYS A 417 -12.46 -18.62 -4.17
CA LYS A 417 -13.53 -18.03 -3.35
C LYS A 417 -14.51 -17.21 -4.20
N MET A 418 -14.01 -16.36 -5.09
CA MET A 418 -14.83 -15.58 -6.04
C MET A 418 -15.72 -16.48 -6.90
N SER A 419 -15.13 -17.53 -7.49
CA SER A 419 -15.83 -18.56 -8.27
C SER A 419 -16.95 -19.23 -7.47
N ASN A 420 -16.66 -19.66 -6.24
CA ASN A 420 -17.65 -20.27 -5.35
C ASN A 420 -18.77 -19.31 -4.93
N GLN A 421 -18.47 -18.03 -4.70
CA GLN A 421 -19.47 -17.02 -4.39
C GLN A 421 -20.40 -16.77 -5.57
N MET A 422 -19.82 -16.62 -6.77
CA MET A 422 -20.59 -16.46 -8.00
C MET A 422 -21.50 -17.68 -8.25
N LYS A 423 -21.00 -18.90 -8.01
CA LYS A 423 -21.80 -20.13 -8.09
C LYS A 423 -23.03 -20.09 -7.18
N LYS A 424 -22.83 -19.70 -5.92
CA LYS A 424 -23.91 -19.64 -4.92
C LYS A 424 -24.98 -18.60 -5.29
N ILE A 425 -24.56 -17.41 -5.72
CA ILE A 425 -25.48 -16.36 -6.22
C ILE A 425 -26.32 -16.89 -7.38
N LEU A 426 -25.70 -17.57 -8.34
CA LEU A 426 -26.41 -18.14 -9.49
C LEU A 426 -27.38 -19.25 -9.07
N ILE A 427 -26.99 -20.13 -8.14
CA ILE A 427 -27.91 -21.16 -7.61
C ILE A 427 -29.12 -20.51 -6.92
N GLN A 428 -28.92 -19.50 -6.08
CA GLN A 428 -30.01 -18.78 -5.42
C GLN A 428 -30.93 -18.06 -6.43
N SER A 429 -30.37 -17.49 -7.50
CA SER A 429 -31.16 -16.87 -8.58
C SER A 429 -32.04 -17.88 -9.35
N SER A 430 -31.73 -19.18 -9.26
CA SER A 430 -32.58 -20.24 -9.83
C SER A 430 -33.83 -20.53 -9.00
N GLU A 431 -33.85 -20.09 -7.73
CA GLU A 431 -34.99 -20.25 -6.82
C GLU A 431 -35.95 -19.07 -6.96
N SER A 432 -35.44 -17.83 -6.93
CA SER A 432 -36.23 -16.61 -7.14
C SER A 432 -35.33 -15.44 -7.51
N LEU A 433 -35.81 -14.59 -8.43
CA LEU A 433 -35.17 -13.30 -8.75
C LEU A 433 -35.74 -12.13 -7.93
N GLU A 434 -36.86 -12.35 -7.23
CA GLU A 434 -37.54 -11.34 -6.41
C GLU A 434 -36.89 -11.19 -5.03
N ASN A 435 -36.06 -12.14 -4.61
CA ASN A 435 -35.37 -12.09 -3.33
C ASN A 435 -34.10 -11.23 -3.42
N TYR A 436 -33.72 -10.61 -2.31
CA TYR A 436 -32.37 -10.09 -2.14
C TYR A 436 -31.37 -11.25 -2.16
N ILE A 437 -30.30 -11.10 -2.94
CA ILE A 437 -29.20 -12.07 -2.96
C ILE A 437 -27.91 -11.35 -2.53
N GLU A 438 -27.47 -11.69 -1.32
CA GLU A 438 -26.21 -11.23 -0.75
C GLU A 438 -25.03 -12.02 -1.31
N VAL A 439 -23.84 -11.42 -1.31
CA VAL A 439 -22.61 -12.16 -1.59
C VAL A 439 -22.32 -13.08 -0.41
N PRO A 440 -22.28 -14.40 -0.59
CA PRO A 440 -22.09 -15.31 0.54
C PRO A 440 -20.67 -15.15 1.10
N ILE A 441 -20.61 -14.84 2.39
CA ILE A 441 -19.36 -14.76 3.14
C ILE A 441 -19.02 -16.15 3.69
N ASP A 442 -17.73 -16.52 3.66
CA ASP A 442 -17.26 -17.75 4.29
C ASP A 442 -17.39 -17.60 5.82
N GLU A 443 -18.03 -18.54 6.51
CA GLU A 443 -18.15 -18.51 7.98
C GLU A 443 -16.78 -18.40 8.66
N LYS A 444 -15.73 -18.99 8.05
CA LYS A 444 -14.36 -18.87 8.55
C LYS A 444 -13.85 -17.43 8.55
N GLU A 445 -14.33 -16.61 7.61
CA GLU A 445 -13.99 -15.18 7.52
C GLU A 445 -14.62 -14.40 8.67
N ILE A 446 -15.89 -14.68 8.96
CA ILE A 446 -16.64 -14.06 10.07
C ILE A 446 -16.00 -14.44 11.40
N ILE A 447 -15.78 -15.74 11.62
CA ILE A 447 -15.15 -16.28 12.83
C ILE A 447 -13.74 -15.69 13.01
N LYS A 448 -12.98 -15.49 11.93
CA LYS A 448 -11.65 -14.88 12.01
C LYS A 448 -11.71 -13.46 12.57
N TRP A 449 -12.60 -12.62 12.04
CA TRP A 449 -12.76 -11.25 12.54
C TRP A 449 -13.29 -11.22 13.98
N GLN A 450 -14.22 -12.12 14.32
CA GLN A 450 -14.72 -12.27 15.69
C GLN A 450 -13.59 -12.65 16.65
N ASN A 451 -12.79 -13.67 16.32
CA ASN A 451 -11.66 -14.10 17.15
C ASN A 451 -10.57 -13.04 17.24
N PHE A 452 -10.27 -12.36 16.13
CA PHE A 452 -9.26 -11.31 16.08
C PHE A 452 -9.60 -10.15 17.02
N ASN A 453 -10.87 -9.76 17.10
CA ASN A 453 -11.35 -8.69 17.99
C ASN A 453 -11.92 -9.18 19.32
N ASN A 454 -11.79 -10.47 19.64
CA ASN A 454 -12.16 -11.03 20.93
C ASN A 454 -11.04 -10.80 21.95
N THR A 455 -10.88 -9.54 22.34
CA THR A 455 -9.77 -9.07 23.19
C THR A 455 -10.18 -8.79 24.63
N LYS A 456 -11.38 -9.21 25.04
CA LYS A 456 -11.91 -8.88 26.37
C LYS A 456 -11.01 -9.43 27.46
N GLU A 457 -10.55 -8.56 28.34
CA GLU A 457 -9.71 -8.89 29.49
C GLU A 457 -10.20 -8.09 30.70
N ASN A 458 -10.34 -8.76 31.86
CA ASN A 458 -10.75 -8.08 33.09
C ASN A 458 -9.53 -7.48 33.79
N TYR A 459 -9.23 -6.23 33.47
CA TYR A 459 -8.41 -5.40 34.35
C TYR A 459 -9.28 -4.81 35.46
N LYS A 460 -8.71 -4.69 36.67
CA LYS A 460 -9.36 -3.93 37.73
C LYS A 460 -9.36 -2.46 37.34
N ASP A 461 -10.46 -1.77 37.62
CA ASP A 461 -10.58 -0.33 37.46
C ASP A 461 -9.55 0.36 38.35
N LYS A 462 -8.47 0.85 37.73
CA LYS A 462 -7.38 1.55 38.40
C LYS A 462 -7.01 2.80 37.62
N ASN A 463 -6.74 3.89 38.34
CA ASN A 463 -6.14 5.09 37.77
C ASN A 463 -4.60 4.94 37.68
N LEU A 464 -3.93 5.96 37.13
CA LEU A 464 -2.48 5.91 36.89
C LEU A 464 -1.64 5.88 38.17
N LEU A 465 -2.20 6.26 39.32
CA LEU A 465 -1.51 6.34 40.60
C LEU A 465 -1.72 5.10 41.48
N ASP A 466 -2.77 4.31 41.29
CA ASP A 466 -3.11 3.21 42.20
C ASP A 466 -1.99 2.17 42.31
N LEU A 467 -1.42 1.74 41.17
CA LEU A 467 -0.31 0.79 41.16
C LEU A 467 1.04 1.40 41.59
N PHE A 468 1.19 2.71 41.39
CA PHE A 468 2.30 3.45 41.96
C PHE A 468 2.22 3.44 43.49
N TYR A 469 1.05 3.72 44.08
CA TYR A 469 0.84 3.65 45.52
C TYR A 469 1.07 2.25 46.09
N GLU A 470 0.60 1.21 45.42
CA GLU A 470 0.89 -0.18 45.82
C GLU A 470 2.40 -0.46 45.86
N SER A 471 3.15 0.11 44.91
CA SER A 471 4.62 0.02 44.87
C SER A 471 5.29 0.83 45.97
N VAL A 472 4.77 2.02 46.30
CA VAL A 472 5.23 2.84 47.43
C VAL A 472 5.03 2.12 48.75
N ASP A 473 3.85 1.53 48.97
CA ASP A 473 3.49 0.85 50.20
C ASP A 473 4.29 -0.46 50.36
N SER A 474 4.50 -1.21 49.28
CA SER A 474 5.16 -2.53 49.31
C SER A 474 6.69 -2.47 49.19
N HIS A 475 7.24 -1.47 48.48
CA HIS A 475 8.67 -1.38 48.17
C HIS A 475 9.23 0.05 48.37
N PRO A 476 9.02 0.68 49.54
CA PRO A 476 9.28 2.11 49.75
C PRO A 476 10.73 2.53 49.49
N ASN A 477 11.70 1.68 49.87
CA ASN A 477 13.13 2.00 49.81
C ASN A 477 13.78 1.59 48.47
N LYS A 478 12.99 1.07 47.54
CA LYS A 478 13.51 0.67 46.23
C LYS A 478 13.67 1.89 45.34
N LYS A 479 14.72 1.91 44.51
CA LYS A 479 14.91 2.94 43.49
C LYS A 479 13.75 2.93 42.50
N ALA A 480 13.09 4.08 42.37
CA ALA A 480 12.01 4.29 41.42
C ALA A 480 12.53 4.95 40.14
N ILE A 481 13.35 5.99 40.29
CA ILE A 481 13.84 6.79 39.17
C ILE A 481 15.31 7.13 39.39
N THR A 482 16.12 6.98 38.34
CA THR A 482 17.54 7.36 38.32
C THR A 482 17.81 8.27 37.12
N PHE A 483 18.53 9.36 37.34
CA PHE A 483 19.03 10.27 36.32
C PHE A 483 20.49 10.62 36.62
N ILE A 484 21.40 10.22 35.73
CA ILE A 484 22.84 10.31 35.93
C ILE A 484 23.25 9.58 37.23
N ASP A 485 23.77 10.30 38.24
CA ASP A 485 24.18 9.75 39.54
C ASP A 485 23.13 10.01 40.64
N LYS A 486 22.05 10.74 40.33
CA LYS A 486 20.95 11.02 41.27
C LYS A 486 19.87 9.96 41.12
N HIS A 487 19.31 9.53 42.25
CA HIS A 487 18.18 8.60 42.28
C HIS A 487 17.19 8.99 43.36
N LEU A 488 15.93 8.63 43.15
CA LEU A 488 14.89 8.67 44.17
C LEU A 488 14.30 7.28 44.36
N THR A 489 14.05 6.95 45.62
CA THR A 489 13.24 5.78 46.00
C THR A 489 11.75 6.04 45.77
N TYR A 490 10.93 4.98 45.76
CA TYR A 490 9.47 5.11 45.66
C TYR A 490 8.90 6.02 46.75
N LYS A 491 9.39 5.87 48.00
CA LYS A 491 8.97 6.71 49.13
C LYS A 491 9.34 8.18 48.94
N GLU A 492 10.56 8.47 48.50
CA GLU A 492 11.01 9.85 48.28
C GLU A 492 10.24 10.50 47.12
N LEU A 493 10.01 9.76 46.03
CA LEU A 493 9.24 10.23 44.89
C LEU A 493 7.78 10.53 45.28
N ASP A 494 7.15 9.66 46.08
CA ASP A 494 5.81 9.89 46.60
C ASP A 494 5.74 11.14 47.49
N MET A 495 6.70 11.27 48.40
CA MET A 495 6.80 12.41 49.32
C MET A 495 6.98 13.73 48.57
N LEU A 496 7.87 13.80 47.58
CA LEU A 496 8.07 15.03 46.81
C LEU A 496 6.83 15.38 45.96
N SER A 497 6.18 14.39 45.37
CA SER A 497 4.93 14.63 44.63
C SER A 497 3.77 15.03 45.56
N ASN A 498 3.75 14.58 46.82
CA ASN A 498 2.81 15.07 47.85
C ASN A 498 2.97 16.57 48.13
N LYS A 499 4.21 17.08 48.13
CA LYS A 499 4.47 18.52 48.28
C LYS A 499 3.83 19.33 47.15
N VAL A 500 3.98 18.85 45.91
CA VAL A 500 3.37 19.48 44.73
C VAL A 500 1.84 19.42 44.85
N ALA A 501 1.29 18.24 45.14
CA ALA A 501 -0.15 18.04 45.29
C ALA A 501 -0.75 18.98 46.35
N LYS A 502 -0.13 19.09 47.52
CA LYS A 502 -0.56 19.99 48.60
C LYS A 502 -0.53 21.46 48.19
N THR A 503 0.47 21.86 47.39
CA THR A 503 0.58 23.23 46.90
C THR A 503 -0.55 23.56 45.92
N LEU A 504 -0.88 22.62 45.03
CA LEU A 504 -1.97 22.77 44.07
C LEU A 504 -3.35 22.73 44.76
N ASP A 505 -3.53 21.84 45.74
CA ASP A 505 -4.77 21.71 46.50
C ASP A 505 -5.09 22.98 47.31
N ASN A 506 -4.06 23.64 47.88
CA ASN A 506 -4.20 24.94 48.55
C ASN A 506 -4.61 26.09 47.60
N GLU A 507 -4.51 25.87 46.28
CA GLU A 507 -4.94 26.80 45.22
C GLU A 507 -6.26 26.36 44.57
N ASP A 508 -7.02 25.49 45.23
CA ASP A 508 -8.30 24.95 44.77
C ASP A 508 -8.22 24.23 43.41
N ILE A 509 -7.08 23.61 43.11
CA ILE A 509 -6.87 22.81 41.89
C ILE A 509 -7.30 21.36 42.15
N GLY A 510 -8.15 20.81 41.28
CA GLY A 510 -8.66 19.45 41.42
C GLY A 510 -9.29 18.87 40.14
N TYR A 511 -10.39 18.14 40.30
CA TYR A 511 -11.07 17.43 39.21
C TYR A 511 -11.48 18.38 38.08
N GLY A 512 -11.17 17.98 36.84
CA GLY A 512 -11.52 18.73 35.62
C GLY A 512 -10.57 19.88 35.29
N ASP A 513 -9.56 20.13 36.11
CA ASP A 513 -8.56 21.16 35.85
C ASP A 513 -7.40 20.68 34.97
N PHE A 514 -6.90 21.58 34.13
CA PHE A 514 -5.72 21.35 33.29
C PHE A 514 -4.53 22.15 33.81
N ILE A 515 -3.44 21.44 34.12
CA ILE A 515 -2.20 22.03 34.63
C ILE A 515 -1.07 21.81 33.62
N GLY A 516 -0.48 22.90 33.15
CA GLY A 516 0.68 22.87 32.27
C GLY A 516 1.92 22.44 33.03
N VAL A 517 2.76 21.59 32.45
CA VAL A 517 4.06 21.19 33.00
C VAL A 517 5.13 21.55 31.99
N GLU A 518 6.01 22.50 32.33
CA GLU A 518 7.19 22.75 31.51
C GLU A 518 8.12 21.53 31.59
N THR A 519 8.25 20.81 30.49
CA THR A 519 8.96 19.53 30.50
C THR A 519 10.46 19.72 30.30
N GLN A 520 11.24 19.11 31.17
CA GLN A 520 12.67 18.83 30.97
C GLN A 520 12.99 17.37 31.28
N ARG A 521 14.02 16.80 30.64
CA ARG A 521 14.39 15.39 30.78
C ARG A 521 15.17 15.12 32.06
N ASP A 522 14.47 15.15 33.19
CA ASP A 522 15.00 14.80 34.50
C ASP A 522 13.89 14.34 35.46
N ILE A 523 14.27 14.09 36.72
CA ILE A 523 13.37 13.65 37.80
C ILE A 523 12.28 14.69 38.12
N SER A 524 12.58 15.98 37.93
CA SER A 524 11.73 17.08 38.40
C SER A 524 10.37 17.13 37.67
N THR A 525 10.35 16.81 36.38
CA THR A 525 9.12 16.77 35.58
C THR A 525 8.18 15.67 36.07
N ILE A 526 8.72 14.51 36.46
CA ILE A 526 7.92 13.37 36.93
C ILE A 526 7.33 13.65 38.32
N VAL A 527 8.08 14.32 39.20
CA VAL A 527 7.56 14.79 40.50
C VAL A 527 6.32 15.69 40.30
N ASN A 528 6.40 16.64 39.35
CA ASN A 528 5.28 17.51 39.01
C ASN A 528 4.09 16.74 38.44
N ILE A 529 4.31 15.83 37.49
CA ILE A 529 3.24 15.02 36.87
C ILE A 529 2.50 14.22 37.93
N LEU A 530 3.22 13.49 38.80
CA LEU A 530 2.60 12.72 39.88
C LEU A 530 1.84 13.63 40.85
N GLY A 531 2.39 14.79 41.20
CA GLY A 531 1.73 15.76 42.08
C GLY A 531 0.43 16.34 41.52
N ILE A 532 0.38 16.60 40.20
CA ILE A 532 -0.84 17.04 39.52
C ILE A 532 -1.89 15.94 39.53
N LEU A 533 -1.52 14.73 39.14
CA LEU A 533 -2.47 13.61 39.11
C LEU A 533 -3.04 13.33 40.50
N LYS A 534 -2.26 13.53 41.57
CA LYS A 534 -2.72 13.35 42.96
C LYS A 534 -3.90 14.24 43.35
N THR A 535 -4.03 15.41 42.75
CA THR A 535 -5.18 16.30 43.02
C THR A 535 -6.44 15.91 42.25
N GLY A 536 -6.32 15.03 41.24
CA GLY A 536 -7.37 14.68 40.28
C GLY A 536 -7.36 15.56 39.01
N ALA A 537 -6.38 16.45 38.87
CA ALA A 537 -6.21 17.29 37.68
C ALA A 537 -5.46 16.56 36.56
N ALA A 538 -5.69 16.99 35.32
CA ALA A 538 -4.99 16.48 34.13
C ALA A 538 -3.73 17.30 33.85
N TYR A 539 -2.63 16.65 33.48
CA TYR A 539 -1.41 17.37 33.10
C TYR A 539 -1.32 17.59 31.59
N ILE A 540 -0.71 18.71 31.21
CA ILE A 540 -0.42 19.07 29.81
C ILE A 540 1.08 19.34 29.68
N PRO A 541 1.85 18.47 29.02
CA PRO A 541 3.28 18.71 28.84
C PRO A 541 3.53 19.84 27.84
N ILE A 542 4.28 20.85 28.26
CA ILE A 542 4.71 21.98 27.44
C ILE A 542 6.22 21.89 27.30
N ASN A 543 6.70 21.53 26.10
CA ASN A 543 8.13 21.42 25.87
C ASN A 543 8.80 22.80 25.99
N LYS A 544 9.81 22.90 26.85
CA LYS A 544 10.60 24.12 27.06
C LYS A 544 11.21 24.68 25.78
N MET A 545 11.57 23.80 24.84
CA MET A 545 12.17 24.14 23.56
C MET A 545 11.16 24.60 22.50
N PHE A 546 9.85 24.54 22.77
CA PHE A 546 8.86 25.06 21.81
C PHE A 546 8.94 26.59 21.71
N PRO A 547 8.65 27.17 20.53
CA PRO A 547 8.52 28.62 20.39
C PRO A 547 7.44 29.18 21.32
N GLU A 548 7.64 30.39 21.86
CA GLU A 548 6.72 31.01 22.81
C GLU A 548 5.28 31.12 22.27
N LYS A 549 5.11 31.43 20.97
CA LYS A 549 3.79 31.43 20.32
C LYS A 549 3.07 30.10 20.44
N ARG A 550 3.79 28.97 20.30
CA ARG A 550 3.23 27.62 20.42
C ARG A 550 2.87 27.29 21.86
N LYS A 551 3.67 27.74 22.84
CA LYS A 551 3.37 27.58 24.26
C LYS A 551 2.10 28.35 24.64
N LEU A 552 2.00 29.61 24.24
CA LEU A 552 0.82 30.45 24.47
C LEU A 552 -0.44 29.84 23.84
N PHE A 553 -0.34 29.36 22.59
CA PHE A 553 -1.44 28.66 21.94
C PHE A 553 -1.94 27.46 22.75
N ILE A 554 -1.04 26.62 23.28
CA ILE A 554 -1.41 25.47 24.13
C ILE A 554 -2.11 25.93 25.41
N ILE A 555 -1.57 26.97 26.06
CA ILE A 555 -2.12 27.54 27.30
C ILE A 555 -3.54 28.05 27.08
N GLU A 556 -3.75 28.86 26.04
CA GLU A 556 -5.06 29.44 25.70
C GLU A 556 -6.05 28.35 25.25
N LYS A 557 -5.62 27.43 24.38
CA LYS A 557 -6.51 26.40 23.81
C LYS A 557 -7.05 25.45 24.87
N CYS A 558 -6.29 25.18 25.93
CA CYS A 558 -6.65 24.25 26.99
C CYS A 558 -7.23 24.91 28.25
N ASN A 559 -7.33 26.24 28.30
CA ASN A 559 -7.68 26.97 29.53
C ASN A 559 -6.82 26.53 30.73
N ILE A 560 -5.50 26.45 30.55
CA ILE A 560 -4.58 25.98 31.59
C ILE A 560 -4.68 26.91 32.81
N LYS A 561 -5.06 26.37 33.97
CA LYS A 561 -5.19 27.17 35.22
C LYS A 561 -3.83 27.65 35.73
N LYS A 562 -2.81 26.81 35.62
CA LYS A 562 -1.45 27.09 36.10
C LYS A 562 -0.43 26.30 35.30
N THR A 563 0.75 26.89 35.09
CA THR A 563 1.91 26.17 34.53
C THR A 563 2.97 25.99 35.61
N LEU A 564 3.44 24.77 35.79
CA LEU A 564 4.52 24.41 36.71
C LEU A 564 5.86 24.45 35.98
N LYS A 565 6.81 25.18 36.56
CA LYS A 565 8.23 25.10 36.23
C LYS A 565 8.82 23.79 36.78
N PRO A 566 10.00 23.37 36.29
CA PRO A 566 10.65 22.18 36.81
C PRO A 566 10.84 22.23 38.33
N PHE A 567 10.51 21.14 39.02
CA PHE A 567 10.59 21.04 40.48
C PHE A 567 12.03 21.17 40.99
N GLU A 568 12.26 22.08 41.94
CA GLU A 568 13.58 22.28 42.54
C GLU A 568 13.89 21.18 43.56
N LEU A 569 14.84 20.31 43.22
CA LEU A 569 15.36 19.27 44.11
C LEU A 569 16.50 19.83 44.96
N SER A 570 16.30 19.93 46.28
CA SER A 570 17.34 20.30 47.25
C SER A 570 17.39 19.34 48.43
N THR A 571 18.54 19.25 49.10
CA THR A 571 18.73 18.44 50.32
C THR A 571 17.78 18.87 51.44
N GLU A 572 17.51 20.17 51.56
CA GLU A 572 16.56 20.70 52.55
C GLU A 572 15.13 20.22 52.28
N ILE A 573 14.72 20.11 51.01
CA ILE A 573 13.39 19.61 50.65
C ILE A 573 13.29 18.10 50.90
N LEU A 574 14.35 17.33 50.61
CA LEU A 574 14.40 15.89 50.85
C LEU A 574 14.34 15.53 52.34
N ASN A 575 14.82 16.41 53.22
CA ASN A 575 14.81 16.20 54.68
C ASN A 575 13.47 16.55 55.35
N LYS A 576 12.48 17.07 54.62
CA LYS A 576 11.14 17.41 55.13
C LYS A 576 10.14 16.32 54.73
N ASN A 577 9.27 15.93 55.65
CA ASN A 577 8.21 14.96 55.38
C ASN A 577 6.95 15.65 54.86
N TYR A 578 6.54 15.35 53.64
CA TYR A 578 5.30 15.86 53.03
C TYR A 578 4.31 14.72 52.83
N SER A 579 3.12 14.87 53.41
CA SER A 579 1.99 13.97 53.22
C SER A 579 0.85 14.67 52.47
N PHE A 580 0.14 13.90 51.66
CA PHE A 580 -1.06 14.32 50.98
C PHE A 580 -2.08 13.16 51.04
N PRO A 581 -3.36 13.42 51.36
CA PRO A 581 -4.35 12.35 51.45
C PRO A 581 -4.57 11.70 50.07
N LYS A 582 -4.58 10.36 50.03
CA LYS A 582 -4.92 9.60 48.80
C LYS A 582 -6.40 9.90 48.44
N LYS A 583 -6.62 10.65 47.37
CA LYS A 583 -7.97 10.92 46.83
C LYS A 583 -8.46 9.74 45.99
N ASN A 584 -9.77 9.48 46.02
CA ASN A 584 -10.39 8.48 45.15
C ASN A 584 -10.68 9.09 43.77
N ILE A 585 -9.73 8.96 42.84
CA ILE A 585 -9.77 9.56 41.51
C ILE A 585 -10.56 8.64 40.56
N PRO A 586 -11.68 9.09 39.97
CA PRO A 586 -12.41 8.31 38.97
C PRO A 586 -11.55 8.01 37.74
N ILE A 587 -11.74 6.84 37.13
CA ILE A 587 -10.91 6.39 36.00
C ILE A 587 -11.36 6.95 34.64
N ASP A 588 -12.58 7.47 34.57
CA ASP A 588 -13.21 7.99 33.36
C ASP A 588 -12.86 9.46 33.08
N ILE A 589 -12.23 10.16 34.02
CA ILE A 589 -11.74 11.52 33.80
C ILE A 589 -10.44 11.53 32.99
N THR A 590 -10.19 12.65 32.32
CA THR A 590 -8.94 12.92 31.61
C THR A 590 -7.73 12.87 32.55
N ALA A 591 -6.73 12.07 32.19
CA ALA A 591 -5.44 12.00 32.89
C ALA A 591 -4.42 12.99 32.31
N TYR A 592 -4.40 13.12 30.99
CA TYR A 592 -3.47 13.99 30.29
C TYR A 592 -4.00 14.47 28.95
N VAL A 593 -3.43 15.57 28.47
CA VAL A 593 -3.66 16.10 27.11
C VAL A 593 -2.34 16.24 26.39
N ILE A 594 -2.16 15.53 25.28
CA ILE A 594 -0.93 15.60 24.47
C ILE A 594 -1.22 16.25 23.13
N PHE A 595 -0.40 17.24 22.77
CA PHE A 595 -0.53 17.97 21.52
C PHE A 595 0.20 17.29 20.37
N THR A 596 -0.51 17.10 19.26
CA THR A 596 0.02 16.56 18.01
C THR A 596 -0.09 17.61 16.89
N SER A 597 0.60 17.38 15.76
CA SER A 597 0.42 18.14 14.52
C SER A 597 -1.01 18.00 13.99
N GLY A 598 -1.55 19.01 13.31
CA GLY A 598 -2.96 19.02 12.94
C GLY A 598 -3.20 19.64 11.57
N SER A 599 -3.85 18.91 10.67
CA SER A 599 -3.95 19.14 9.21
C SER A 599 -4.31 20.54 8.69
N THR A 600 -4.75 21.45 9.56
CA THR A 600 -5.02 22.86 9.24
C THR A 600 -3.87 23.80 9.61
N GLY A 601 -2.75 23.30 10.14
CA GLY A 601 -1.63 24.08 10.67
C GLY A 601 -1.65 24.32 12.18
N ASP A 602 -2.79 24.15 12.85
CA ASP A 602 -2.90 24.35 14.30
C ASP A 602 -2.78 23.02 15.07
N PRO A 603 -1.90 22.94 16.09
CA PRO A 603 -1.75 21.76 16.93
C PRO A 603 -3.07 21.32 17.58
N LYS A 604 -3.28 20.01 17.70
CA LYS A 604 -4.50 19.43 18.31
C LYS A 604 -4.15 18.69 19.61
N GLY A 605 -4.81 19.06 20.70
CA GLY A 605 -4.64 18.42 22.01
C GLY A 605 -5.56 17.21 22.15
N VAL A 606 -5.00 16.02 22.32
CA VAL A 606 -5.75 14.76 22.46
C VAL A 606 -5.98 14.48 23.95
N SER A 607 -7.25 14.37 24.37
CA SER A 607 -7.62 14.13 25.77
C SER A 607 -7.78 12.63 26.05
N VAL A 608 -6.94 12.09 26.93
CA VAL A 608 -6.91 10.66 27.26
C VAL A 608 -7.27 10.44 28.71
N THR A 609 -8.18 9.50 28.98
CA THR A 609 -8.63 9.15 30.33
C THR A 609 -7.65 8.23 31.06
N HIS A 610 -7.77 8.17 32.38
CA HIS A 610 -7.03 7.21 33.20
C HIS A 610 -7.29 5.76 32.76
N ALA A 611 -8.55 5.40 32.51
CA ALA A 611 -8.95 4.05 32.10
C ALA A 611 -8.30 3.63 30.77
N ALA A 612 -8.31 4.53 29.79
CA ALA A 612 -7.76 4.27 28.46
C ALA A 612 -6.24 4.06 28.52
N ALA A 613 -5.53 4.95 29.23
CA ALA A 613 -4.08 4.83 29.44
C ALA A 613 -3.71 3.58 30.23
N MET A 614 -4.41 3.31 31.34
CA MET A 614 -4.11 2.16 32.20
C MET A 614 -4.36 0.82 31.51
N ASN A 615 -5.40 0.71 30.69
CA ASN A 615 -5.62 -0.49 29.90
C ASN A 615 -4.42 -0.80 28.98
N THR A 616 -3.90 0.20 28.27
CA THR A 616 -2.72 0.03 27.41
C THR A 616 -1.48 -0.34 28.22
N ILE A 617 -1.22 0.36 29.33
CA ILE A 617 -0.06 0.10 30.19
C ILE A 617 -0.09 -1.32 30.74
N LEU A 618 -1.23 -1.76 31.30
CA LEU A 618 -1.39 -3.11 31.83
C LEU A 618 -1.23 -4.18 30.75
N SER A 619 -1.78 -3.93 29.56
CA SER A 619 -1.64 -4.81 28.40
C SER A 619 -0.18 -5.05 28.04
N ILE A 620 0.57 -3.97 27.84
CA ILE A 620 1.98 -4.04 27.44
C ILE A 620 2.84 -4.64 28.56
N ASN A 621 2.58 -4.27 29.82
CA ASN A 621 3.28 -4.86 30.96
C ASN A 621 3.06 -6.36 31.06
N LYS A 622 1.82 -6.84 30.86
CA LYS A 622 1.48 -8.27 30.83
C LYS A 622 2.19 -8.99 29.69
N ILE A 623 2.16 -8.44 28.46
CA ILE A 623 2.79 -9.03 27.27
C ILE A 623 4.30 -9.16 27.44
N ASN A 624 4.94 -8.14 28.00
CA ASN A 624 6.40 -8.08 28.20
C ASN A 624 6.86 -8.65 29.54
N GLN A 625 5.91 -9.06 30.40
CA GLN A 625 6.16 -9.57 31.75
C GLN A 625 7.01 -8.61 32.59
N ILE A 626 6.70 -7.31 32.51
CA ILE A 626 7.41 -6.28 33.26
C ILE A 626 7.14 -6.49 34.75
N ASN A 627 8.19 -6.49 35.56
CA ASN A 627 8.13 -6.74 36.97
C ASN A 627 9.14 -5.89 37.74
N LEU A 628 9.14 -6.05 39.05
CA LEU A 628 9.95 -5.26 39.96
C LEU A 628 11.47 -5.34 39.62
N ASN A 629 12.00 -6.44 39.10
CA ASN A 629 13.43 -6.55 38.81
C ASN A 629 13.89 -5.82 37.54
N ASP A 630 12.95 -5.22 36.79
CA ASP A 630 13.26 -4.55 35.54
C ASP A 630 13.84 -3.14 35.72
N LYS A 631 14.64 -2.77 34.73
CA LYS A 631 15.15 -1.42 34.53
C LYS A 631 14.80 -0.97 33.13
N THR A 632 13.95 0.06 33.05
CA THR A 632 13.49 0.61 31.78
C THR A 632 14.28 1.85 31.44
N ILE A 633 14.80 1.95 30.22
CA ILE A 633 15.44 3.18 29.76
C ILE A 633 14.38 4.15 29.20
N GLY A 634 14.25 5.32 29.84
CA GLY A 634 13.33 6.39 29.46
C GLY A 634 14.03 7.42 28.58
N ILE A 635 13.83 7.30 27.26
CA ILE A 635 14.39 8.22 26.25
C ILE A 635 13.32 8.97 25.46
N SER A 636 12.04 8.73 25.71
CA SER A 636 10.96 9.47 25.04
C SER A 636 10.93 10.92 25.52
N SER A 637 10.52 11.84 24.64
CA SER A 637 10.25 13.21 25.07
C SER A 637 8.96 13.23 25.91
N PHE A 638 8.98 13.93 27.04
CA PHE A 638 7.80 14.08 27.91
C PHE A 638 6.61 14.82 27.27
N ALA A 639 6.82 15.42 26.10
CA ALA A 639 5.75 16.00 25.28
C ALA A 639 5.13 15.00 24.28
N PHE A 640 5.54 13.72 24.32
CA PHE A 640 5.02 12.64 23.50
C PHE A 640 4.38 11.55 24.36
N ASP A 641 3.37 10.88 23.81
CA ASP A 641 2.59 9.83 24.47
C ASP A 641 3.41 8.61 24.85
N LEU A 642 4.47 8.28 24.09
CA LEU A 642 5.42 7.21 24.48
C LEU A 642 6.00 7.38 25.88
N SER A 643 6.21 8.61 26.34
CA SER A 643 6.73 8.88 27.67
C SER A 643 5.75 8.55 28.79
N VAL A 644 4.45 8.51 28.50
CA VAL A 644 3.42 8.07 29.45
C VAL A 644 3.68 6.61 29.80
N TYR A 645 4.00 5.77 28.82
CA TYR A 645 4.40 4.40 29.09
C TYR A 645 5.76 4.32 29.80
N ASP A 646 6.76 5.10 29.38
CA ASP A 646 8.07 5.08 30.05
C ASP A 646 7.93 5.41 31.56
N ILE A 647 7.05 6.34 31.94
CA ILE A 647 6.79 6.68 33.34
C ILE A 647 5.93 5.61 34.01
N PHE A 648 4.69 5.44 33.54
CA PHE A 648 3.69 4.66 34.28
C PHE A 648 3.82 3.16 34.02
N GLY A 649 4.30 2.73 32.86
CA GLY A 649 4.62 1.32 32.59
C GLY A 649 5.69 0.79 33.55
N THR A 650 6.73 1.59 33.81
CA THR A 650 7.80 1.23 34.73
C THR A 650 7.37 1.36 36.20
N LEU A 651 6.84 2.51 36.60
CA LEU A 651 6.48 2.75 38.01
C LEU A 651 5.36 1.84 38.49
N ASN A 652 4.36 1.53 37.66
CA ASN A 652 3.25 0.66 38.04
C ASN A 652 3.66 -0.83 38.12
N ALA A 653 4.84 -1.20 37.62
CA ALA A 653 5.40 -2.54 37.78
C ALA A 653 6.32 -2.65 39.01
N GLY A 654 6.54 -1.55 39.75
CA GLY A 654 7.54 -1.50 40.82
C GLY A 654 8.99 -1.53 40.30
N ALA A 655 9.20 -1.28 39.01
CA ALA A 655 10.49 -1.30 38.32
C ALA A 655 11.24 0.04 38.48
N GLU A 656 12.49 0.11 38.01
CA GLU A 656 13.30 1.34 38.04
C GLU A 656 13.32 2.02 36.65
N LEU A 657 13.01 3.32 36.60
CA LEU A 657 13.10 4.14 35.40
C LEU A 657 14.46 4.85 35.33
N ILE A 658 15.22 4.56 34.27
CA ILE A 658 16.52 5.19 34.00
C ILE A 658 16.33 6.27 32.95
N ILE A 659 16.32 7.54 33.35
CA ILE A 659 16.15 8.67 32.44
C ILE A 659 17.47 8.94 31.71
N ALA A 660 17.43 9.03 30.38
CA ALA A 660 18.59 9.37 29.55
C ALA A 660 18.29 10.56 28.62
N ASN A 661 19.25 11.47 28.50
CA ASN A 661 19.18 12.68 27.66
C ASN A 661 20.19 12.66 26.49
N GLU A 662 20.93 11.56 26.35
CA GLU A 662 22.06 11.40 25.44
C GLU A 662 21.65 10.86 24.06
N MET A 663 20.43 11.12 23.58
CA MET A 663 20.01 10.65 22.25
C MET A 663 20.90 11.18 21.11
N ASN A 664 21.53 12.34 21.32
CA ASN A 664 22.51 12.93 20.39
C ASN A 664 23.95 12.42 20.62
N ASN A 665 24.17 11.56 21.61
CA ASN A 665 25.45 10.90 21.89
C ASN A 665 25.23 9.37 22.02
N PRO A 666 25.22 8.66 20.88
CA PRO A 666 25.06 7.22 20.81
C PRO A 666 25.96 6.38 21.73
N GLU A 667 27.22 6.79 21.92
CA GLU A 667 28.20 6.05 22.71
C GLU A 667 27.85 6.08 24.20
N LYS A 668 27.45 7.25 24.71
CA LYS A 668 26.97 7.38 26.08
C LYS A 668 25.69 6.58 26.32
N LEU A 669 24.82 6.48 25.33
CA LEU A 669 23.62 5.65 25.44
C LEU A 669 24.00 4.17 25.58
N ILE A 670 24.99 3.69 24.83
CA ILE A 670 25.54 2.32 24.96
C ILE A 670 26.20 2.12 26.33
N GLU A 671 26.90 3.11 26.85
CA GLU A 671 27.47 3.08 28.21
C GLU A 671 26.38 2.93 29.27
N ILE A 672 25.29 3.72 29.18
CA ILE A 672 24.15 3.63 30.10
C ILE A 672 23.51 2.24 30.06
N LEU A 673 23.28 1.68 28.87
CA LEU A 673 22.72 0.34 28.70
C LEU A 673 23.52 -0.71 29.48
N LYS A 674 24.86 -0.64 29.40
CA LYS A 674 25.78 -1.55 30.08
C LYS A 674 25.89 -1.26 31.58
N LYS A 675 26.19 -0.01 31.96
CA LYS A 675 26.43 0.41 33.36
C LYS A 675 25.20 0.18 34.23
N GLN A 676 24.02 0.45 33.70
CA GLN A 676 22.76 0.33 34.46
C GLN A 676 22.12 -1.07 34.37
N ASN A 677 22.64 -1.96 33.52
CA ASN A 677 22.04 -3.27 33.21
C ASN A 677 20.56 -3.13 32.79
N ILE A 678 20.32 -2.30 31.76
CA ILE A 678 18.96 -2.07 31.25
C ILE A 678 18.34 -3.38 30.77
N THR A 679 17.08 -3.63 31.14
CA THR A 679 16.33 -4.84 30.75
C THR A 679 15.26 -4.55 29.70
N ILE A 680 14.65 -3.37 29.73
CA ILE A 680 13.53 -2.98 28.86
C ILE A 680 13.89 -1.74 28.05
N TRP A 681 13.68 -1.81 26.74
CA TRP A 681 13.92 -0.68 25.85
C TRP A 681 12.75 -0.45 24.89
N ASN A 682 12.08 0.68 25.06
CA ASN A 682 11.09 1.22 24.14
C ASN A 682 11.71 2.33 23.28
N SER A 683 11.64 2.22 21.94
CA SER A 683 12.06 3.31 21.07
C SER A 683 11.54 3.18 19.64
N VAL A 684 11.83 4.20 18.82
CA VAL A 684 11.56 4.18 17.39
C VAL A 684 12.64 3.39 16.62
N PRO A 685 12.31 2.71 15.51
CA PRO A 685 13.25 1.90 14.72
C PRO A 685 14.53 2.63 14.30
N SER A 686 14.44 3.92 14.02
CA SER A 686 15.58 4.74 13.60
C SER A 686 16.64 4.91 14.68
N VAL A 687 16.26 4.92 15.96
CA VAL A 687 17.20 4.96 17.09
C VAL A 687 17.99 3.66 17.16
N PHE A 688 17.34 2.51 16.97
CA PHE A 688 18.04 1.22 16.92
C PHE A 688 19.01 1.14 15.74
N ALA A 689 18.56 1.53 14.54
CA ALA A 689 19.39 1.55 13.34
C ALA A 689 20.62 2.46 13.49
N MET A 690 20.50 3.56 14.25
CA MET A 690 21.63 4.45 14.58
C MET A 690 22.72 3.76 15.40
N LEU A 691 22.29 2.98 16.39
CA LEU A 691 23.16 2.46 17.45
C LEU A 691 23.86 1.18 17.03
N LEU A 692 23.22 0.36 16.20
CA LEU A 692 23.72 -0.93 15.77
C LEU A 692 25.16 -0.88 15.20
N PRO A 693 25.54 0.05 14.29
CA PRO A 693 26.90 0.13 13.76
C PRO A 693 27.97 0.50 14.80
N LEU A 694 27.58 1.09 15.93
CA LEU A 694 28.49 1.58 16.97
C LEU A 694 28.76 0.53 18.05
N ILE A 695 27.94 -0.52 18.12
CA ILE A 695 28.12 -1.62 19.05
C ILE A 695 28.97 -2.69 18.35
N ASN A 696 30.20 -2.91 18.83
CA ASN A 696 31.02 -4.00 18.33
C ASN A 696 30.26 -5.33 18.49
N THR A 697 30.11 -6.10 17.41
CA THR A 697 29.37 -7.38 17.39
C THR A 697 29.94 -8.42 18.36
N GLU A 698 31.20 -8.28 18.77
CA GLU A 698 31.82 -9.09 19.83
C GLU A 698 31.37 -8.69 21.25
N SER A 699 30.92 -7.45 21.43
CA SER A 699 30.47 -6.88 22.72
C SER A 699 28.94 -6.91 22.86
N LYS A 700 28.36 -8.11 22.87
CA LYS A 700 26.91 -8.33 23.03
C LYS A 700 26.39 -7.78 24.36
N ILE A 701 25.20 -7.18 24.34
CA ILE A 701 24.52 -6.68 25.55
C ILE A 701 23.44 -7.68 25.94
N GLN A 702 23.70 -8.46 26.99
CA GLN A 702 22.84 -9.58 27.41
C GLN A 702 21.73 -9.17 28.39
N SER A 703 21.84 -8.00 29.04
CA SER A 703 20.88 -7.54 30.05
C SER A 703 19.52 -7.21 29.45
N VAL A 704 19.49 -6.70 28.20
CA VAL A 704 18.25 -6.32 27.52
C VAL A 704 17.47 -7.57 27.13
N ARG A 705 16.27 -7.71 27.69
CA ARG A 705 15.37 -8.87 27.48
C ARG A 705 14.13 -8.54 26.67
N SER A 706 13.74 -7.26 26.57
CA SER A 706 12.64 -6.82 25.72
C SER A 706 12.97 -5.53 24.98
N ILE A 707 12.74 -5.55 23.67
CA ILE A 707 12.85 -4.39 22.78
C ILE A 707 11.49 -4.16 22.12
N MET A 708 10.94 -2.98 22.37
CA MET A 708 9.67 -2.51 21.82
C MET A 708 9.95 -1.44 20.78
N MET A 709 9.58 -1.72 19.53
CA MET A 709 9.74 -0.83 18.39
C MET A 709 8.40 -0.25 17.99
N SER A 710 8.28 1.08 17.99
CA SER A 710 7.02 1.74 17.66
C SER A 710 7.20 3.08 16.97
N GLY A 711 6.10 3.71 16.55
CA GLY A 711 6.10 5.08 16.02
C GLY A 711 6.46 5.21 14.54
N ASP A 712 7.19 4.27 13.93
CA ASP A 712 7.60 4.34 12.53
C ASP A 712 7.61 2.96 11.81
N TRP A 713 7.92 2.97 10.52
CA TRP A 713 8.16 1.80 9.70
C TRP A 713 9.34 0.97 10.24
N ILE A 714 9.16 -0.34 10.38
CA ILE A 714 10.20 -1.27 10.83
C ILE A 714 10.76 -2.04 9.61
N PRO A 715 12.03 -1.81 9.23
CA PRO A 715 12.67 -2.53 8.14
C PRO A 715 12.82 -4.03 8.46
N LEU A 716 12.70 -4.87 7.44
CA LEU A 716 12.83 -6.34 7.58
C LEU A 716 14.21 -6.80 8.04
N SER A 717 15.26 -6.01 7.77
CA SER A 717 16.63 -6.31 8.19
C SER A 717 16.89 -6.00 9.67
N LEU A 718 16.09 -5.12 10.27
CA LEU A 718 16.37 -4.59 11.61
C LEU A 718 16.26 -5.66 12.72
N PRO A 719 15.26 -6.57 12.71
CA PRO A 719 15.17 -7.61 13.74
C PRO A 719 16.39 -8.52 13.82
N GLU A 720 16.93 -8.95 12.69
CA GLU A 720 18.12 -9.81 12.65
C GLU A 720 19.36 -9.09 13.20
N GLN A 721 19.53 -7.81 12.83
CA GLN A 721 20.61 -6.99 13.36
C GLN A 721 20.49 -6.79 14.87
N LEU A 722 19.28 -6.53 15.38
CA LEU A 722 19.02 -6.41 16.81
C LEU A 722 19.35 -7.71 17.57
N ASN A 723 18.95 -8.86 17.05
CA ASN A 723 19.24 -10.15 17.67
C ASN A 723 20.75 -10.45 17.73
N SER A 724 21.54 -9.94 16.79
CA SER A 724 23.00 -10.12 16.80
C SER A 724 23.69 -9.40 17.98
N VAL A 725 23.11 -8.27 18.42
CA VAL A 725 23.65 -7.42 19.51
C VAL A 725 23.00 -7.71 20.85
N PHE A 726 21.69 -7.98 20.85
CA PHE A 726 20.84 -8.23 22.02
C PHE A 726 20.27 -9.66 21.97
N PRO A 727 21.10 -10.70 22.17
CA PRO A 727 20.71 -12.10 21.92
C PRO A 727 19.58 -12.60 22.83
N ASN A 728 19.37 -11.98 23.98
CA ASN A 728 18.32 -12.35 24.94
C ASN A 728 17.03 -11.53 24.76
N ALA A 729 17.02 -10.57 23.84
CA ALA A 729 15.88 -9.67 23.68
C ALA A 729 14.76 -10.34 22.88
N LYS A 730 13.54 -10.31 23.42
CA LYS A 730 12.33 -10.49 22.63
C LYS A 730 12.00 -9.18 21.92
N LEU A 731 11.72 -9.27 20.62
CA LEU A 731 11.45 -8.11 19.78
C LEU A 731 9.94 -7.97 19.55
N TYR A 732 9.42 -6.77 19.74
CA TYR A 732 8.00 -6.46 19.54
C TYR A 732 7.84 -5.26 18.61
N SER A 733 6.94 -5.39 17.64
CA SER A 733 6.39 -4.27 16.88
C SER A 733 5.15 -3.78 17.61
N LEU A 734 5.06 -2.49 17.89
CA LEU A 734 3.90 -1.85 18.49
C LEU A 734 3.38 -0.75 17.58
N GLY A 735 2.06 -0.66 17.49
CA GLY A 735 1.37 0.32 16.67
C GLY A 735 0.23 1.00 17.42
N GLY A 736 -0.09 2.21 17.02
CA GLY A 736 -1.19 2.97 17.58
C GLY A 736 -1.15 4.43 17.16
N ALA A 737 -1.99 5.21 17.80
CA ALA A 737 -2.08 6.64 17.65
C ALA A 737 -2.29 7.28 19.02
N THR A 738 -1.92 8.55 19.17
CA THR A 738 -2.18 9.32 20.38
C THR A 738 -3.67 9.34 20.71
N GLU A 739 -4.53 9.40 19.68
CA GLU A 739 -5.98 9.31 19.78
C GLU A 739 -6.53 7.95 20.25
N ALA A 740 -5.66 6.95 20.43
CA ALA A 740 -6.00 5.62 20.91
C ALA A 740 -5.08 5.15 22.06
N SER A 741 -4.59 6.10 22.88
CA SER A 741 -3.84 5.84 24.11
C SER A 741 -2.55 5.04 23.89
N ILE A 742 -1.57 5.68 23.25
CA ILE A 742 -0.20 5.20 23.00
C ILE A 742 -0.15 4.08 21.95
N TRP A 743 -0.66 2.90 22.27
CA TRP A 743 -0.67 1.72 21.40
C TRP A 743 -2.01 1.01 21.45
N SER A 744 -2.35 0.36 20.34
CA SER A 744 -3.59 -0.40 20.16
C SER A 744 -3.38 -1.77 19.55
N ILE A 745 -2.19 -2.03 19.00
CA ILE A 745 -1.86 -3.24 18.28
C ILE A 745 -0.40 -3.63 18.53
N TYR A 746 -0.11 -4.93 18.56
CA TYR A 746 1.25 -5.45 18.76
C TYR A 746 1.53 -6.72 17.94
N TYR A 747 2.79 -6.93 17.58
CA TYR A 747 3.26 -8.15 16.93
C TYR A 747 4.56 -8.66 17.57
N PRO A 748 4.61 -9.89 18.09
CA PRO A 748 5.88 -10.53 18.50
C PRO A 748 6.69 -10.92 17.25
N ILE A 749 7.95 -10.52 17.19
CA ILE A 749 8.81 -10.72 16.03
C ILE A 749 9.74 -11.91 16.28
N ASP A 750 9.26 -13.11 16.00
CA ASP A 750 10.07 -14.33 16.12
C ASP A 750 10.92 -14.58 14.87
N LYS A 751 10.32 -14.44 13.69
CA LYS A 751 10.97 -14.64 12.39
C LYS A 751 10.43 -13.68 11.35
N VAL A 752 11.35 -13.06 10.60
CA VAL A 752 11.02 -12.22 9.45
C VAL A 752 10.72 -13.11 8.25
N LYS A 753 9.61 -12.83 7.55
CA LYS A 753 9.23 -13.56 6.32
C LYS A 753 9.65 -12.79 5.08
N ASP A 754 10.17 -13.51 4.07
CA ASP A 754 10.66 -12.92 2.81
C ASP A 754 9.59 -12.18 2.01
N ASN A 755 8.32 -12.56 2.18
CA ASN A 755 7.20 -11.97 1.46
C ASN A 755 6.66 -10.70 2.13
N TRP A 756 7.14 -10.33 3.32
CA TRP A 756 6.68 -9.12 3.99
C TRP A 756 7.20 -7.86 3.29
N ARG A 757 6.46 -6.77 3.45
CA ARG A 757 6.90 -5.43 3.03
C ARG A 757 7.64 -4.72 4.16
N SER A 758 7.13 -4.87 5.37
CA SER A 758 7.69 -4.47 6.67
C SER A 758 7.31 -5.51 7.70
N VAL A 759 7.90 -5.40 8.89
CA VAL A 759 7.34 -6.08 10.05
C VAL A 759 5.87 -5.65 10.25
N PRO A 760 4.94 -6.59 10.47
CA PRO A 760 3.53 -6.29 10.72
C PRO A 760 3.29 -5.52 12.02
N TYR A 761 2.12 -4.91 12.13
CA TYR A 761 1.66 -4.25 13.35
C TYR A 761 0.91 -5.23 14.27
N GLY A 762 0.29 -6.27 13.70
CA GLY A 762 -0.06 -7.49 14.43
C GLY A 762 -1.50 -7.61 14.90
N TYR A 763 -1.68 -7.85 16.20
CA TYR A 763 -2.92 -8.20 16.87
C TYR A 763 -3.35 -7.10 17.85
N PRO A 764 -4.65 -6.85 18.02
CA PRO A 764 -5.15 -5.83 18.92
C PRO A 764 -4.72 -6.11 20.36
N LEU A 765 -4.50 -5.04 21.12
CA LEU A 765 -4.29 -5.13 22.57
C LEU A 765 -5.60 -5.51 23.29
N PRO A 766 -5.51 -6.10 24.49
CA PRO A 766 -6.65 -6.33 25.37
C PRO A 766 -7.60 -5.12 25.48
N ASN A 767 -8.91 -5.40 25.44
CA ASN A 767 -10.03 -4.45 25.44
C ASN A 767 -10.02 -3.40 24.31
N GLN A 768 -9.12 -3.52 23.35
CA GLN A 768 -9.08 -2.71 22.14
C GLN A 768 -9.44 -3.57 20.93
N ARG A 769 -9.92 -2.93 19.86
CA ARG A 769 -10.35 -3.60 18.63
C ARG A 769 -9.74 -2.87 17.44
N ILE A 770 -9.39 -3.63 16.42
CA ILE A 770 -8.87 -3.10 15.16
C ILE A 770 -9.78 -3.56 14.03
N TYR A 771 -10.13 -2.63 13.15
CA TYR A 771 -10.95 -2.88 11.98
C TYR A 771 -10.23 -2.41 10.73
N VAL A 772 -10.51 -3.06 9.60
CA VAL A 772 -10.15 -2.57 8.27
C VAL A 772 -11.45 -2.29 7.54
N LEU A 773 -11.77 -1.02 7.33
CA LEU A 773 -13.06 -0.58 6.79
C LEU A 773 -12.91 -0.04 5.38
N ASP A 774 -13.94 -0.24 4.56
CA ASP A 774 -14.05 0.40 3.27
C ASP A 774 -14.61 1.84 3.39
N LYS A 775 -14.82 2.51 2.25
CA LYS A 775 -15.35 3.88 2.21
C LYS A 775 -16.82 4.00 2.68
N ASN A 776 -17.53 2.88 2.84
CA ASN A 776 -18.89 2.83 3.36
C ASN A 776 -18.93 2.41 4.83
N GLU A 777 -17.78 2.36 5.51
CA GLU A 777 -17.62 1.86 6.88
C GLU A 777 -17.99 0.38 7.05
N GLU A 778 -17.89 -0.41 5.98
CA GLU A 778 -18.09 -1.85 6.04
C GLU A 778 -16.76 -2.59 6.21
N LEU A 779 -16.78 -3.68 6.96
CA LEU A 779 -15.59 -4.47 7.23
C LEU A 779 -15.06 -5.12 5.94
N CYS A 780 -13.80 -4.86 5.62
CA CYS A 780 -13.13 -5.45 4.48
C CYS A 780 -12.89 -6.95 4.69
N PRO A 781 -13.02 -7.79 3.64
CA PRO A 781 -12.53 -9.16 3.68
C PRO A 781 -11.01 -9.21 3.90
N THR A 782 -10.51 -10.33 4.39
CA THR A 782 -9.09 -10.68 4.39
C THR A 782 -8.47 -10.37 3.02
N SER A 783 -7.27 -9.78 3.04
CA SER A 783 -6.49 -9.33 1.87
C SER A 783 -7.07 -8.16 1.07
N VAL A 784 -8.25 -7.64 1.42
CA VAL A 784 -8.81 -6.43 0.80
C VAL A 784 -8.31 -5.20 1.56
N LYS A 785 -7.78 -4.23 0.80
CA LYS A 785 -7.28 -2.97 1.33
C LYS A 785 -8.42 -2.08 1.81
N GLY A 786 -8.30 -1.57 3.03
CA GLY A 786 -9.21 -0.58 3.63
C GLY A 786 -8.48 0.35 4.60
N GLU A 787 -9.22 1.27 5.20
CA GLU A 787 -8.75 2.15 6.28
C GLU A 787 -8.69 1.37 7.60
N ILE A 788 -7.60 1.51 8.34
CA ILE A 788 -7.47 0.96 9.68
C ILE A 788 -8.19 1.87 10.67
N CYS A 789 -9.13 1.31 11.43
CA CYS A 789 -9.88 2.01 12.47
C CYS A 789 -9.67 1.31 13.82
N ILE A 790 -9.69 2.09 14.90
CA ILE A 790 -9.44 1.60 16.27
C ILE A 790 -10.71 1.78 17.10
N GLY A 791 -11.12 0.74 17.82
CA GLY A 791 -12.23 0.77 18.77
C GLY A 791 -11.85 0.25 20.15
N GLY A 792 -12.77 0.33 21.09
CA GLY A 792 -12.60 -0.18 22.46
C GLY A 792 -12.08 0.89 23.44
N ILE A 793 -11.64 0.45 24.62
CA ILE A 793 -11.39 1.33 25.78
C ILE A 793 -10.21 2.30 25.57
N GLY A 794 -9.28 1.97 24.66
CA GLY A 794 -8.12 2.82 24.37
C GLY A 794 -8.45 4.11 23.60
N VAL A 795 -9.63 4.22 22.99
CA VAL A 795 -10.00 5.39 22.16
C VAL A 795 -10.18 6.63 23.04
N ALA A 796 -9.42 7.68 22.75
CA ALA A 796 -9.43 8.96 23.46
C ALA A 796 -10.80 9.65 23.43
N GLU A 797 -11.06 10.57 24.36
CA GLU A 797 -12.34 11.31 24.43
C GLU A 797 -12.56 12.19 23.20
N GLY A 798 -11.47 12.74 22.66
CA GLY A 798 -11.48 13.59 21.49
C GLY A 798 -10.37 14.62 21.52
N TYR A 799 -10.56 15.66 20.72
CA TYR A 799 -9.68 16.82 20.70
C TYR A 799 -10.23 17.92 21.60
N ILE A 800 -9.37 18.45 22.48
CA ILE A 800 -9.76 19.49 23.44
C ILE A 800 -10.25 20.74 22.73
N ASN A 801 -11.44 21.22 23.12
CA ASN A 801 -12.07 22.41 22.56
C ASN A 801 -12.15 22.42 21.01
N ASP A 802 -12.34 21.24 20.40
CA ASP A 802 -12.49 21.07 18.94
C ASP A 802 -13.47 19.93 18.60
N LYS A 803 -14.78 20.23 18.71
CA LYS A 803 -15.86 19.26 18.44
C LYS A 803 -15.91 18.85 16.97
N ASP A 804 -15.60 19.74 16.04
CA ASP A 804 -15.69 19.47 14.61
C ASP A 804 -14.66 18.45 14.16
N ARG A 805 -13.39 18.58 14.58
CA ARG A 805 -12.38 17.54 14.32
C ARG A 805 -12.71 16.26 15.08
N THR A 806 -13.25 16.38 16.30
CA THR A 806 -13.60 15.20 17.10
C THR A 806 -14.66 14.36 16.38
N ASN A 807 -15.76 14.97 15.93
CA ASN A 807 -16.82 14.26 15.23
C ASN A 807 -16.39 13.70 13.87
N LYS A 808 -15.37 14.28 13.24
CA LYS A 808 -14.79 13.77 11.98
C LYS A 808 -13.85 12.57 12.20
N SER A 809 -13.08 12.55 13.27
CA SER A 809 -12.10 11.49 13.54
C SER A 809 -12.65 10.37 14.42
N PHE A 810 -13.58 10.66 15.32
CA PHE A 810 -14.17 9.74 16.29
C PHE A 810 -15.65 9.54 15.95
N VAL A 811 -15.93 8.51 15.16
CA VAL A 811 -17.25 8.26 14.58
C VAL A 811 -17.95 7.15 15.38
N TYR A 812 -19.26 7.27 15.52
CA TYR A 812 -20.08 6.18 16.06
C TYR A 812 -20.63 5.34 14.91
N ASN A 813 -20.18 4.10 14.81
CA ASN A 813 -20.69 3.12 13.87
C ASN A 813 -21.75 2.24 14.55
N SER A 814 -22.90 2.04 13.92
CA SER A 814 -24.04 1.32 14.51
C SER A 814 -23.74 -0.14 14.87
N LYS A 815 -22.80 -0.79 14.18
CA LYS A 815 -22.40 -2.19 14.41
C LYS A 815 -21.15 -2.30 15.28
N LEU A 816 -20.23 -1.34 15.18
CA LEU A 816 -18.89 -1.42 15.79
C LEU A 816 -18.73 -0.56 17.05
N GLY A 817 -19.67 0.36 17.31
CA GLY A 817 -19.60 1.33 18.39
C GLY A 817 -18.71 2.54 18.01
N ARG A 818 -18.14 3.18 19.02
CA ARG A 818 -17.25 4.34 18.83
C ARG A 818 -15.89 3.89 18.30
N ILE A 819 -15.51 4.41 17.13
CA ILE A 819 -14.26 4.10 16.44
C ILE A 819 -13.48 5.38 16.12
N TYR A 820 -12.16 5.28 16.09
CA TYR A 820 -11.24 6.30 15.63
C TYR A 820 -10.68 5.95 14.25
N HIS A 821 -10.84 6.87 13.30
CA HIS A 821 -10.26 6.79 11.96
C HIS A 821 -8.80 7.23 11.98
N THR A 822 -7.88 6.30 11.72
CA THR A 822 -6.43 6.56 11.84
C THR A 822 -5.86 7.33 10.66
N GLY A 823 -6.52 7.27 9.50
CA GLY A 823 -5.97 7.67 8.21
C GLY A 823 -4.90 6.71 7.64
N ASP A 824 -4.59 5.60 8.32
CA ASP A 824 -3.71 4.56 7.80
C ASP A 824 -4.51 3.55 6.96
N TYR A 825 -3.94 3.04 5.86
CA TYR A 825 -4.54 1.94 5.09
C TYR A 825 -3.75 0.64 5.29
N GLY A 826 -4.47 -0.46 5.35
CA GLY A 826 -3.91 -1.78 5.59
C GLY A 826 -4.79 -2.92 5.11
N ILE A 827 -4.37 -4.13 5.44
CA ILE A 827 -5.09 -5.36 5.17
C ILE A 827 -5.09 -6.26 6.41
N MET A 828 -6.15 -7.03 6.57
CA MET A 828 -6.13 -8.25 7.38
C MET A 828 -5.48 -9.36 6.56
N GLU A 829 -4.34 -9.85 7.01
CA GLU A 829 -3.63 -10.94 6.34
C GLU A 829 -4.36 -12.28 6.54
N PRO A 830 -4.23 -13.24 5.61
CA PRO A 830 -4.84 -14.56 5.75
C PRO A 830 -4.51 -15.26 7.06
N GLU A 831 -3.31 -15.03 7.59
CA GLU A 831 -2.81 -15.55 8.85
C GLU A 831 -3.40 -14.88 10.10
N GLY A 832 -4.23 -13.83 9.95
CA GLY A 832 -4.99 -13.22 11.05
C GLY A 832 -4.29 -12.10 11.80
N TYR A 833 -3.40 -11.36 11.14
CA TYR A 833 -2.78 -10.15 11.68
C TYR A 833 -2.90 -8.97 10.69
N ILE A 834 -2.72 -7.75 11.18
CA ILE A 834 -2.84 -6.53 10.38
C ILE A 834 -1.46 -6.12 9.82
N SER A 835 -1.45 -5.88 8.50
CA SER A 835 -0.34 -5.26 7.77
C SER A 835 -0.71 -3.84 7.37
N ILE A 836 0.12 -2.86 7.74
CA ILE A 836 -0.02 -1.47 7.26
C ILE A 836 0.64 -1.34 5.89
N LEU A 837 -0.08 -0.76 4.94
CA LEU A 837 0.41 -0.53 3.60
C LEU A 837 0.81 0.92 3.34
N GLY A 838 0.32 1.88 4.15
CA GLY A 838 0.69 3.30 4.15
C GLY A 838 -0.39 4.21 4.76
N ARG A 839 -0.37 5.51 4.41
CA ARG A 839 -1.37 6.52 4.82
C ARG A 839 -2.25 7.00 3.66
N MET A 840 -3.52 7.28 3.94
CA MET A 840 -4.48 7.85 2.99
C MET A 840 -4.27 9.35 2.77
N ASP A 841 -3.75 10.03 3.77
CA ASP A 841 -3.52 11.48 3.80
C ASP A 841 -2.07 11.83 3.44
N ASP A 842 -1.80 13.14 3.27
CA ASP A 842 -0.49 13.67 2.92
C ASP A 842 0.50 13.68 4.12
N GLN A 843 0.12 13.09 5.27
CA GLN A 843 0.94 13.06 6.48
C GLN A 843 2.18 12.19 6.29
N ILE A 844 3.27 12.61 6.93
CA ILE A 844 4.56 11.94 6.85
C ILE A 844 5.09 11.66 8.25
N LYS A 845 5.74 10.50 8.42
CA LYS A 845 6.51 10.17 9.61
C LYS A 845 7.98 10.41 9.31
N ILE A 846 8.63 11.30 10.06
CA ILE A 846 10.06 11.58 9.93
C ILE A 846 10.69 11.43 11.32
N ARG A 847 11.63 10.49 11.47
CA ARG A 847 12.37 10.25 12.73
C ARG A 847 11.43 10.01 13.92
N GLY A 848 10.31 9.32 13.70
CA GLY A 848 9.28 9.09 14.73
C GLY A 848 8.32 10.25 14.99
N TYR A 849 8.53 11.43 14.40
CA TYR A 849 7.59 12.55 14.49
C TYR A 849 6.51 12.42 13.43
N ARG A 850 5.25 12.53 13.85
CA ARG A 850 4.09 12.67 12.95
C ARG A 850 4.02 14.12 12.48
N ILE A 851 4.17 14.34 11.18
CA ILE A 851 4.24 15.68 10.59
C ILE A 851 3.21 15.81 9.47
N GLU A 852 2.42 16.86 9.59
CA GLU A 852 1.50 17.33 8.57
C GLU A 852 2.25 18.22 7.58
N LYS A 853 2.27 17.86 6.30
CA LYS A 853 2.79 18.74 5.25
C LYS A 853 2.09 20.09 5.26
N GLY A 854 0.76 20.06 5.45
CA GLY A 854 -0.09 21.24 5.52
C GLY A 854 0.32 22.23 6.61
N ASP A 855 0.91 21.79 7.72
CA ASP A 855 1.34 22.69 8.81
C ASP A 855 2.48 23.59 8.36
N ILE A 856 3.45 22.99 7.67
CA ILE A 856 4.62 23.69 7.16
C ILE A 856 4.22 24.54 5.95
N GLU A 857 3.38 24.01 5.06
CA GLU A 857 2.84 24.74 3.91
C GLU A 857 2.06 25.99 4.36
N SER A 858 1.13 25.84 5.31
CA SER A 858 0.32 26.95 5.83
C SER A 858 1.18 27.96 6.59
N CYS A 859 2.17 27.51 7.36
CA CYS A 859 3.11 28.41 8.03
C CYS A 859 3.94 29.23 7.04
N ALA A 860 4.41 28.61 5.95
CA ALA A 860 5.14 29.29 4.89
C ALA A 860 4.25 30.30 4.15
N GLU A 861 3.00 29.94 3.87
CA GLU A 861 2.02 30.79 3.19
C GLU A 861 1.57 32.01 4.03
N LYS A 862 1.77 32.01 5.34
CA LYS A 862 1.55 33.18 6.20
C LYS A 862 2.60 34.30 6.01
N TYR A 863 3.71 34.05 5.33
CA TYR A 863 4.76 35.06 5.13
C TYR A 863 4.39 36.06 4.00
N PRO A 864 4.43 37.38 4.23
CA PRO A 864 4.12 38.37 3.21
C PRO A 864 5.11 38.25 2.05
N LYS A 865 4.65 37.85 0.85
CA LYS A 865 5.38 37.54 -0.40
C LYS A 865 5.45 36.06 -0.79
N VAL A 866 4.95 35.14 0.03
CA VAL A 866 4.74 33.74 -0.38
C VAL A 866 3.33 33.60 -0.96
N ASN A 867 3.24 33.21 -2.22
CA ASN A 867 1.97 32.94 -2.89
C ASN A 867 1.48 31.52 -2.60
N LYS A 868 2.41 30.56 -2.59
CA LYS A 868 2.11 29.16 -2.34
C LYS A 868 3.33 28.41 -1.83
N ALA A 869 3.11 27.40 -0.98
CA ALA A 869 4.15 26.48 -0.55
C ALA A 869 3.72 25.02 -0.75
N VAL A 870 4.69 24.14 -1.05
CA VAL A 870 4.47 22.70 -1.17
C VAL A 870 5.59 21.94 -0.50
N VAL A 871 5.24 21.00 0.38
CA VAL A 871 6.21 20.14 1.06
C VAL A 871 6.34 18.80 0.35
N LYS A 872 7.58 18.36 0.19
CA LYS A 872 7.93 16.99 -0.20
C LYS A 872 8.90 16.41 0.83
N VAL A 873 9.05 15.09 0.79
CA VAL A 873 10.13 14.41 1.50
C VAL A 873 11.21 14.06 0.49
N ASN A 874 12.48 14.13 0.90
CA ASN A 874 13.58 13.69 0.07
C ASN A 874 13.43 12.20 -0.34
N LYS A 875 14.22 11.73 -1.33
CA LYS A 875 14.11 10.35 -1.85
C LYS A 875 14.28 9.27 -0.76
N SER A 876 15.12 9.51 0.25
CA SER A 876 15.33 8.61 1.38
C SER A 876 14.24 8.66 2.44
N LYS A 877 13.25 9.56 2.30
CA LYS A 877 12.17 9.81 3.27
C LYS A 877 12.63 10.23 4.67
N THR A 878 13.80 10.84 4.78
CA THR A 878 14.42 11.20 6.08
C THR A 878 14.41 12.69 6.40
N SER A 879 14.05 13.56 5.45
CA SER A 879 14.02 15.01 5.65
C SER A 879 13.00 15.74 4.76
N ILE A 880 12.60 16.93 5.19
CA ILE A 880 11.58 17.79 4.58
C ILE A 880 12.24 18.71 3.54
N VAL A 881 11.65 18.80 2.35
CA VAL A 881 11.99 19.77 1.30
C VAL A 881 10.77 20.67 1.08
N LEU A 882 10.94 21.97 1.27
CA LEU A 882 9.88 22.97 1.08
C LEU A 882 10.09 23.73 -0.23
N PHE A 883 9.13 23.62 -1.15
CA PHE A 883 9.07 24.45 -2.34
C PHE A 883 8.24 25.69 -2.02
N VAL A 884 8.72 26.87 -2.41
CA VAL A 884 8.08 28.16 -2.11
C VAL A 884 7.96 28.96 -3.40
N GLU A 885 6.72 29.30 -3.78
CA GLU A 885 6.45 30.25 -4.85
C GLU A 885 6.46 31.67 -4.26
N ALA A 886 7.50 32.43 -4.58
CA ALA A 886 7.70 33.78 -4.04
C ALA A 886 8.53 34.65 -4.99
N SER A 887 8.31 35.97 -4.93
CA SER A 887 9.08 36.99 -5.65
C SER A 887 9.79 37.90 -4.65
N ASP A 888 11.08 38.18 -4.85
CA ASP A 888 11.88 39.13 -4.03
C ASP A 888 11.72 38.96 -2.51
N ILE A 889 11.88 37.70 -2.06
CA ILE A 889 11.81 37.32 -0.65
C ILE A 889 13.19 37.39 0.01
N ASP A 890 13.23 37.94 1.23
CA ASP A 890 14.41 37.81 2.09
C ASP A 890 14.44 36.37 2.66
N LYS A 891 15.36 35.56 2.15
CA LYS A 891 15.47 34.15 2.52
C LYS A 891 15.81 33.97 4.00
N ILE A 892 16.56 34.89 4.60
CA ILE A 892 17.00 34.82 5.99
C ILE A 892 15.82 35.14 6.90
N ASP A 893 15.11 36.23 6.62
CA ASP A 893 13.91 36.60 7.37
C ASP A 893 12.80 35.53 7.24
N PHE A 894 12.58 35.00 6.04
CA PHE A 894 11.63 33.90 5.82
C PHE A 894 11.96 32.64 6.66
N GLN A 895 13.22 32.20 6.66
CA GLN A 895 13.64 31.08 7.49
C GLN A 895 13.49 31.36 8.98
N ASN A 896 13.76 32.59 9.43
CA ASN A 896 13.56 32.98 10.81
C ASN A 896 12.07 32.97 11.19
N LYS A 897 11.17 33.40 10.29
CA LYS A 897 9.72 33.32 10.53
C LYS A 897 9.17 31.90 10.59
N LEU A 898 9.71 30.97 9.80
CA LEU A 898 9.40 29.55 9.96
C LEU A 898 9.85 29.03 11.33
N LYS A 899 11.07 29.39 11.78
CA LYS A 899 11.61 29.01 13.10
C LYS A 899 10.81 29.58 14.28
N GLU A 900 10.20 30.75 14.13
CA GLU A 900 9.34 31.36 15.16
C GLU A 900 8.01 30.61 15.37
N GLN A 901 7.54 29.85 14.39
CA GLN A 901 6.21 29.21 14.43
C GLN A 901 6.26 27.68 14.45
N LEU A 902 7.25 27.08 13.79
CA LEU A 902 7.40 25.63 13.66
C LEU A 902 8.46 25.11 14.64
N PRO A 903 8.22 23.94 15.27
CA PRO A 903 9.25 23.26 16.04
C PRO A 903 10.37 22.75 15.12
N GLU A 904 11.57 22.55 15.68
CA GLU A 904 12.79 22.22 14.92
C GLU A 904 12.63 21.01 13.99
N TYR A 905 11.95 19.95 14.44
CA TYR A 905 11.73 18.73 13.65
C TYR A 905 10.80 18.91 12.45
N MET A 906 10.04 20.01 12.38
CA MET A 906 9.18 20.38 11.24
C MET A 906 9.89 21.32 10.26
N LEU A 907 11.07 21.84 10.61
CA LEU A 907 11.77 22.77 9.73
C LEU A 907 12.28 22.06 8.48
N PRO A 908 12.09 22.64 7.28
CA PRO A 908 12.63 22.09 6.05
C PRO A 908 14.16 22.03 6.10
N ALA A 909 14.73 20.89 5.71
CA ALA A 909 16.18 20.76 5.52
C ALA A 909 16.64 21.50 4.25
N GLU A 910 15.75 21.65 3.27
CA GLU A 910 16.00 22.39 2.04
C GLU A 910 14.77 23.24 1.69
N ILE A 911 14.99 24.49 1.27
CA ILE A 911 13.95 25.41 0.81
C ILE A 911 14.28 25.86 -0.62
N ILE A 912 13.38 25.55 -1.56
CA ILE A 912 13.54 25.83 -2.98
C ILE A 912 12.57 26.93 -3.38
N PHE A 913 13.11 28.11 -3.67
CA PHE A 913 12.32 29.25 -4.14
C PHE A 913 12.12 29.18 -5.64
N MET A 914 10.88 29.37 -6.08
CA MET A 914 10.47 29.36 -7.48
C MET A 914 9.68 30.64 -7.77
N LYS A 915 9.87 31.20 -8.97
CA LYS A 915 9.06 32.35 -9.41
C LYS A 915 7.60 31.98 -9.60
N THR A 916 7.38 30.80 -10.17
CA THR A 916 6.06 30.19 -10.38
C THR A 916 6.16 28.69 -10.23
N PHE A 917 5.16 28.05 -9.63
CA PHE A 917 5.09 26.60 -9.62
C PHE A 917 4.70 26.04 -11.01
N PRO A 918 5.28 24.89 -11.40
CA PRO A 918 4.80 24.18 -12.57
C PRO A 918 3.35 23.80 -12.32
N ILE A 919 2.47 24.18 -13.24
CA ILE A 919 1.05 23.84 -13.20
C ILE A 919 0.78 22.74 -14.23
N THR A 920 -0.05 21.79 -13.84
CA THR A 920 -0.66 20.81 -14.73
C THR A 920 -1.52 21.53 -15.78
N SER A 921 -1.88 20.86 -16.86
CA SER A 921 -2.81 21.36 -17.88
C SER A 921 -4.17 21.82 -17.32
N ASN A 922 -4.49 21.43 -16.08
CA ASN A 922 -5.73 21.78 -15.36
C ASN A 922 -5.54 22.92 -14.34
N GLY A 923 -4.42 23.65 -14.39
CA GLY A 923 -4.17 24.82 -13.53
C GLY A 923 -3.85 24.50 -12.06
N LYS A 924 -3.72 23.21 -11.69
CA LYS A 924 -3.25 22.77 -10.36
C LYS A 924 -1.74 22.60 -10.37
N ILE A 925 -1.08 22.82 -9.23
CA ILE A 925 0.37 22.63 -9.08
C ILE A 925 0.76 21.17 -9.37
N ASP A 926 1.67 20.98 -10.32
CA ASP A 926 2.23 19.70 -10.68
C ASP A 926 3.31 19.29 -9.67
N LYS A 927 2.89 18.63 -8.59
CA LYS A 927 3.79 18.11 -7.55
C LYS A 927 4.82 17.11 -8.10
N THR A 928 4.63 16.51 -9.29
CA THR A 928 5.59 15.56 -9.88
C THR A 928 6.77 16.27 -10.54
N GLN A 929 6.54 17.47 -11.08
CA GLN A 929 7.56 18.33 -11.67
C GLN A 929 8.33 19.14 -10.64
N LEU A 930 7.81 19.29 -9.42
CA LEU A 930 8.55 19.81 -8.27
C LEU A 930 9.66 18.82 -7.88
N LYS A 931 10.82 18.98 -8.52
CA LYS A 931 12.05 18.23 -8.23
C LYS A 931 13.04 19.19 -7.57
N ALA A 932 13.70 18.71 -6.53
CA ALA A 932 14.91 19.37 -6.08
C ALA A 932 15.90 19.39 -7.25
N PRO A 933 16.54 20.53 -7.56
CA PRO A 933 17.52 20.57 -8.63
C PRO A 933 18.58 19.50 -8.36
N GLU A 934 18.80 18.59 -9.32
CA GLU A 934 20.00 17.77 -9.31
C GLU A 934 21.17 18.76 -9.38
N LYS A 935 21.95 18.88 -8.29
CA LYS A 935 23.16 19.70 -8.32
C LYS A 935 23.99 19.23 -9.52
N LYS A 936 24.14 20.09 -10.53
CA LYS A 936 24.99 19.81 -11.68
C LYS A 936 26.37 19.42 -11.18
N VAL A 937 26.88 18.29 -11.67
CA VAL A 937 28.13 17.65 -11.25
C VAL A 937 29.38 18.49 -11.62
N ASP A 938 29.23 19.56 -12.41
CA ASP A 938 30.35 20.29 -13.03
C ASP A 938 31.05 21.36 -12.16
N THR A 939 30.61 21.64 -10.94
CA THR A 939 31.20 22.68 -10.07
C THR A 939 31.56 22.19 -8.67
N GLN A 940 32.08 20.97 -8.53
CA GLN A 940 32.52 20.47 -7.21
C GLN A 940 33.93 20.96 -6.88
N LYS A 941 34.07 21.70 -5.78
CA LYS A 941 35.36 22.02 -5.19
C LYS A 941 35.98 20.75 -4.62
N LYS A 942 37.23 20.50 -5.01
CA LYS A 942 38.03 19.39 -4.50
C LYS A 942 38.73 19.77 -3.19
N PRO A 943 39.01 18.80 -2.31
CA PRO A 943 39.85 19.00 -1.13
C PRO A 943 41.22 19.54 -1.50
N LYS A 944 41.68 20.54 -0.75
CA LYS A 944 42.96 21.24 -0.94
C LYS A 944 43.98 20.97 0.17
N THR A 945 43.52 20.55 1.35
CA THR A 945 44.37 20.22 2.50
C THR A 945 44.25 18.74 2.86
N GLU A 946 45.24 18.20 3.57
CA GLU A 946 45.19 16.81 4.06
C GLU A 946 43.95 16.57 4.94
N MET A 947 43.59 17.55 5.79
CA MET A 947 42.40 17.46 6.63
C MET A 947 41.10 17.50 5.81
N GLU A 948 41.04 18.32 4.75
CA GLU A 948 39.92 18.30 3.81
C GLU A 948 39.83 16.97 3.05
N GLN A 949 40.95 16.39 2.64
CA GLN A 949 41.00 15.10 1.93
C GLN A 949 40.47 13.97 2.83
N TYR A 950 40.95 13.93 4.07
CA TYR A 950 40.49 12.97 5.06
C TYR A 950 38.99 13.11 5.37
N LEU A 951 38.51 14.34 5.63
CA LEU A 951 37.09 14.60 5.85
C LEU A 951 36.23 14.29 4.61
N TYR A 952 36.75 14.55 3.41
CA TYR A 952 36.08 14.22 2.15
C TYR A 952 35.86 12.71 2.01
N GLU A 953 36.89 11.90 2.25
CA GLU A 953 36.79 10.43 2.20
C GLU A 953 35.82 9.90 3.26
N LEU A 954 35.91 10.43 4.48
CA LEU A 954 35.05 10.05 5.59
C LEU A 954 33.57 10.42 5.32
N TRP A 955 33.31 11.61 4.78
CA TRP A 955 31.97 12.03 4.38
C TRP A 955 31.42 11.20 3.24
N CYS A 956 32.22 10.90 2.21
CA CYS A 956 31.79 10.04 1.11
C CYS A 956 31.37 8.65 1.60
N LYS A 957 32.15 8.09 2.53
CA LYS A 957 31.87 6.79 3.17
C LYS A 957 30.58 6.81 4.00
N ILE A 958 30.42 7.80 4.87
CA ILE A 958 29.26 7.89 5.79
C ILE A 958 27.98 8.29 5.05
N LEU A 959 28.08 9.15 4.04
CA LEU A 959 26.93 9.63 3.28
C LEU A 959 26.54 8.68 2.14
N GLU A 960 27.32 7.63 1.88
CA GLU A 960 27.17 6.67 0.77
C GLU A 960 27.14 7.38 -0.59
N ARG A 961 28.05 8.34 -0.80
CA ARG A 961 28.16 9.13 -2.02
C ARG A 961 29.54 8.99 -2.64
N ASN A 962 29.56 8.85 -3.96
CA ASN A 962 30.82 8.73 -4.73
C ASN A 962 31.58 10.06 -4.82
N VAL A 963 30.87 11.20 -4.83
CA VAL A 963 31.48 12.53 -4.94
C VAL A 963 30.69 13.60 -4.17
N ILE A 964 31.39 14.44 -3.41
CA ILE A 964 30.87 15.53 -2.57
C ILE A 964 31.73 16.80 -2.80
N SER A 965 31.13 17.99 -2.85
CA SER A 965 31.94 19.23 -2.91
C SER A 965 32.46 19.61 -1.52
N THR A 966 33.66 20.20 -1.39
CA THR A 966 34.17 20.58 -0.05
C THR A 966 33.38 21.70 0.63
N ASP A 967 32.67 22.52 -0.14
CA ASP A 967 31.72 23.53 0.35
C ASP A 967 30.27 23.02 0.41
N GLU A 968 30.04 21.72 0.17
CA GLU A 968 28.72 21.13 0.28
C GLU A 968 28.32 21.01 1.75
N ASN A 969 27.15 21.54 2.11
CA ASN A 969 26.62 21.41 3.46
C ASN A 969 26.27 19.94 3.77
N PHE A 970 26.72 19.43 4.93
CA PHE A 970 26.58 18.05 5.38
C PHE A 970 25.14 17.54 5.33
N ILE A 971 24.17 18.36 5.76
CA ILE A 971 22.75 18.01 5.76
C ILE A 971 22.24 17.94 4.32
N SER A 972 22.56 18.95 3.51
CA SER A 972 22.20 18.98 2.09
C SER A 972 22.82 17.82 1.29
N ALA A 973 23.97 17.31 1.74
CA ALA A 973 24.66 16.20 1.12
C ALA A 973 24.01 14.83 1.43
N GLY A 974 22.95 14.80 2.24
CA GLY A 974 22.26 13.59 2.68
C GLY A 974 22.65 13.14 4.10
N GLY A 975 23.29 14.03 4.87
CA GLY A 975 23.57 13.87 6.28
C GLY A 975 22.32 14.10 7.13
N ASP A 976 22.18 13.30 8.19
CA ASP A 976 21.19 13.49 9.23
C ASP A 976 21.88 13.40 10.60
N SER A 977 21.10 13.55 11.68
CA SER A 977 21.62 13.46 13.05
C SER A 977 22.33 12.12 13.32
N LEU A 978 21.92 11.04 12.64
CA LEU A 978 22.50 9.70 12.80
C LEU A 978 23.88 9.65 12.16
N LYS A 979 23.97 10.11 10.91
CA LYS A 979 25.23 10.20 10.16
C LYS A 979 26.19 11.23 10.77
N ALA A 980 25.66 12.31 11.33
CA ALA A 980 26.43 13.29 12.10
C ALA A 980 27.07 12.64 13.33
N ALA A 981 26.30 11.86 14.08
CA ALA A 981 26.82 11.16 15.26
C ALA A 981 27.87 10.09 14.88
N GLN A 982 27.66 9.36 13.78
CA GLN A 982 28.65 8.41 13.24
C GLN A 982 29.95 9.11 12.82
N LEU A 983 29.83 10.26 12.15
CA LEU A 983 30.96 11.07 11.74
C LEU A 983 31.76 11.55 12.95
N ILE A 984 31.08 12.11 13.94
CA ILE A 984 31.71 12.61 15.17
C ILE A 984 32.39 11.48 15.94
N SER A 985 31.73 10.33 16.09
CA SER A 985 32.32 9.14 16.74
C SER A 985 33.59 8.67 16.03
N THR A 986 33.57 8.63 14.69
CA THR A 986 34.76 8.23 13.92
C THR A 986 35.90 9.23 14.09
N LEU A 987 35.60 10.52 14.02
CA LEU A 987 36.59 11.59 14.27
C LEU A 987 37.18 11.51 15.69
N GLN A 988 36.36 11.24 16.70
CA GLN A 988 36.80 11.13 18.08
C GLN A 988 37.72 9.92 18.30
N LYS A 989 37.44 8.77 17.67
CA LYS A 989 38.32 7.59 17.71
C LYS A 989 39.70 7.85 17.13
N GLU A 990 39.80 8.77 16.18
CA GLU A 990 41.04 9.14 15.50
C GLU A 990 41.71 10.39 16.10
N GLY A 991 41.28 10.80 17.30
CA GLY A 991 41.92 11.88 18.07
C GLY A 991 41.40 13.29 17.75
N HIS A 992 40.32 13.42 16.97
CA HIS A 992 39.73 14.71 16.60
C HIS A 992 38.48 15.03 17.44
N SER A 993 38.57 16.06 18.29
CA SER A 993 37.45 16.49 19.14
C SER A 993 36.54 17.52 18.44
N ILE A 994 35.39 17.05 17.97
CA ILE A 994 34.32 17.89 17.42
C ILE A 994 32.99 17.57 18.09
N THR A 995 32.19 18.60 18.38
CA THR A 995 30.84 18.44 18.93
C THR A 995 29.78 18.49 17.83
N ILE A 996 28.54 18.08 18.14
CA ILE A 996 27.46 18.20 17.16
C ILE A 996 27.11 19.66 16.87
N ALA A 997 27.23 20.54 17.87
CA ALA A 997 27.06 21.98 17.70
C ALA A 997 28.11 22.55 16.75
N ASP A 998 29.37 22.13 16.91
CA ASP A 998 30.47 22.49 16.01
C ASP A 998 30.18 22.04 14.57
N LEU A 999 29.69 20.81 14.37
CA LEU A 999 29.36 20.30 13.03
C LEU A 999 28.19 21.05 12.40
N TYR A 1000 27.19 21.47 13.18
CA TYR A 1000 26.08 22.28 12.66
C TYR A 1000 26.53 23.70 12.28
N GLN A 1001 27.46 24.27 13.04
CA GLN A 1001 28.03 25.59 12.79
C GLN A 1001 29.06 25.58 11.65
N HIS A 1002 29.87 24.52 11.54
CA HIS A 1002 30.92 24.30 10.56
C HIS A 1002 30.55 23.12 9.64
N ASN A 1003 29.41 23.25 8.98
CA ASN A 1003 28.72 22.16 8.31
C ASN A 1003 29.19 21.84 6.88
N THR A 1004 30.38 22.29 6.47
CA THR A 1004 31.03 21.92 5.20
C THR A 1004 32.41 21.31 5.48
N ILE A 1005 32.96 20.50 4.56
CA ILE A 1005 34.32 19.93 4.71
C ILE A 1005 35.35 21.04 4.89
N GLU A 1006 35.25 22.13 4.13
CA GLU A 1006 36.13 23.30 4.21
C GLU A 1006 36.09 23.92 5.62
N THR A 1007 34.90 24.21 6.14
CA THR A 1007 34.77 24.84 7.48
C THR A 1007 35.12 23.89 8.63
N ALA A 1008 34.82 22.59 8.49
CA ALA A 1008 35.13 21.58 9.50
C ALA A 1008 36.64 21.30 9.57
N ALA A 1009 37.33 21.26 8.42
CA ALA A 1009 38.77 21.10 8.34
C ALA A 1009 39.50 22.25 9.04
N ILE A 1010 39.05 23.50 8.85
CA ILE A 1010 39.60 24.68 9.52
C ILE A 1010 39.45 24.56 11.04
N LEU A 1011 38.25 24.20 11.52
CA LEU A 1011 38.00 24.04 12.95
C LEU A 1011 38.88 22.95 13.57
N LEU A 1012 38.96 21.79 12.92
CA LEU A 1012 39.73 20.65 13.42
C LEU A 1012 41.24 20.95 13.40
N THR A 1013 41.74 21.61 12.36
CA THR A 1013 43.15 22.03 12.29
C THR A 1013 43.47 23.05 13.38
N LYS A 1014 42.55 23.96 13.70
CA LYS A 1014 42.72 24.92 14.80
C LYS A 1014 42.73 24.21 16.16
N LYS A 1015 41.77 23.32 16.42
CA LYS A 1015 41.70 22.54 17.67
C LYS A 1015 42.91 21.62 17.85
N ASN A 1016 43.38 20.96 16.78
CA ASN A 1016 44.57 20.11 16.82
C ASN A 1016 45.86 20.92 17.11
N LYS A 1017 45.98 22.15 16.60
CA LYS A 1017 47.10 23.06 16.92
C LYS A 1017 47.04 23.61 18.35
N GLU A 1018 45.85 23.77 18.91
CA GLU A 1018 45.67 24.14 20.32
C GLU A 1018 46.04 22.96 21.24
N LEU A 1019 45.68 21.73 20.87
CA LEU A 1019 46.08 20.50 21.58
C LEU A 1019 47.60 20.26 21.50
N SER A 1020 48.25 20.45 20.35
CA SER A 1020 49.71 20.27 20.23
C SER A 1020 50.53 21.30 21.02
N LYS A 1021 49.98 22.49 21.28
CA LYS A 1021 50.62 23.51 22.14
C LYS A 1021 50.57 23.16 23.63
N TYR A 1022 49.68 22.25 24.04
CA TYR A 1022 49.65 21.77 25.42
C TYR A 1022 50.66 20.64 25.68
N ASP A 1023 51.11 19.91 24.65
CA ASP A 1023 52.14 18.87 24.79
C ASP A 1023 53.58 19.42 24.74
N ASP A 1024 53.81 20.60 24.14
CA ASP A 1024 55.15 21.24 24.03
C ASP A 1024 55.55 22.09 25.27
N HIS A 1025 54.68 22.22 26.27
CA HIS A 1025 55.04 22.77 27.58
C HIS A 1025 55.10 21.65 28.61
N GLY A 1026 56.19 20.89 28.56
CA GLY A 1026 56.53 19.91 29.57
C GLY A 1026 56.50 20.53 30.97
N ILE A 1027 55.64 19.98 31.82
CA ILE A 1027 55.85 19.93 33.26
C ILE A 1027 55.64 18.47 33.67
N ILE A 1028 56.71 17.93 34.27
CA ILE A 1028 56.85 16.61 34.91
C ILE A 1028 55.75 16.36 35.93
#